data_AF-A0A7X4WDH9-F1
#
_entry.id   AF-A0A7X4WDH9-F1
#
_cell.length_a   1.000
_cell.length_b   1.000
_cell.length_c   1.000
_cell.angle_alpha   90.00
_cell.angle_beta   90.00
_cell.angle_gamma   90.00
#
_symmetry.space_group_name_H-M   'P 1'
#
loop_
_entity.id
_entity.type
_entity.pdbx_description
1 polymer ?
#
loop_
_entity_poly.entity_id
_entity_poly.type
_entity_poly.pdbx_seq_one_letter_code
_entity_poly.pdbx_strand_id
1 'polypeptide(L)'
;MIFKKTIPAAIVLSCSLLSTTPAIAQEVPKTAFVHLFEWRWNDIATECETFLGPKGFSAVQVSPPQKSVSNSAWWARYQPMSYSFEGRSGSRAEFADMVQRCQAAGVDIYVDAVINHMAAQDRYFPEVPYNTDDFHTCTDDINYSDRWSIQNCDLVGLNDLKTESEYVRQKIADYMNDAISIGVAGFRIDAAKHIPAADIAAIKNKLNGNPYLFQEVIGAAGEPVQTSEYTYIGDVTEFNFARTIGPKFKHGGINDLNGIGSWSGWLPSESAVTFTTNHDEERHNPQQVLSHQDFGNLYFLGNVFTLAYPYGYPKVMSGYYFDNFDAGPPSTGVHSGNVCGFDGGDWVCEHKWRGVANMVAFRNHTASEFRVTNWWDDGNNQIAFGRGGLGFVVINRDDSKVISQSFMTGMPEGEYCNIIAGNFDAQSDSCSGPTIQVDSLGYAHFDVASHEAAAIHVGAKLGQGCTSDCGEQGITKVCFNNPQNFSQPTLYYWNVSASESVADANWPGVLMAQEGGSYCHDFGVNLTTLNIIFSDQGNNQTADLSASNPNLCYQNGVWRNISDCLSGASGGGETWYFRGTSNGWGLTEMQYDTQTGLYTTMQSFNGEESPARFKIDDGNWSESYPSADYQVTDFATYTITFDGDSKAITVTSQ
;
A
#
# COMPACT_ATOMS: atom_id res chain seq x y z
N MET A 1 -38.62 -21.69 67.47
CA MET A 1 -37.79 -22.80 66.96
C MET A 1 -37.30 -22.46 65.56
N ILE A 2 -36.12 -22.98 65.22
CA ILE A 2 -35.46 -23.06 63.91
C ILE A 2 -34.17 -22.23 63.86
N PHE A 3 -33.09 -22.93 64.16
CA PHE A 3 -31.71 -22.60 63.90
C PHE A 3 -31.49 -22.36 62.40
N LYS A 4 -30.90 -21.22 62.01
CA LYS A 4 -30.37 -21.02 60.66
C LYS A 4 -28.92 -21.52 60.61
N LYS A 5 -28.70 -22.54 59.79
CA LYS A 5 -27.41 -23.17 59.47
C LYS A 5 -26.55 -22.24 58.61
N THR A 6 -25.26 -22.23 58.93
CA THR A 6 -24.13 -21.81 58.08
C THR A 6 -23.87 -22.83 56.96
N ILE A 7 -23.52 -22.35 55.77
CA ILE A 7 -22.86 -23.10 54.67
C ILE A 7 -21.76 -22.19 54.10
N PRO A 8 -20.53 -22.69 53.85
CA PRO A 8 -19.38 -21.88 53.44
C PRO A 8 -19.38 -21.59 51.93
N ALA A 9 -18.88 -20.41 51.55
CA ALA A 9 -18.66 -20.01 50.17
C ALA A 9 -17.41 -20.70 49.60
N ALA A 10 -17.56 -21.34 48.45
CA ALA A 10 -16.47 -21.87 47.65
C ALA A 10 -15.80 -20.71 46.86
N ILE A 11 -14.48 -20.61 46.97
CA ILE A 11 -13.65 -19.69 46.18
C ILE A 11 -13.50 -20.28 44.77
N VAL A 12 -14.08 -19.60 43.77
CA VAL A 12 -13.83 -19.87 42.35
C VAL A 12 -12.68 -18.97 41.92
N LEU A 13 -11.53 -19.58 41.62
CA LEU A 13 -10.37 -18.91 41.04
C LEU A 13 -10.71 -18.56 39.58
N SER A 14 -10.97 -17.28 39.31
CA SER A 14 -11.23 -16.77 37.96
C SER A 14 -9.89 -16.25 37.42
N CYS A 15 -9.29 -16.98 36.49
CA CYS A 15 -8.07 -16.57 35.79
C CYS A 15 -8.47 -15.56 34.71
N SER A 16 -8.29 -14.26 34.96
CA SER A 16 -8.57 -13.20 33.99
C SER A 16 -7.35 -13.04 33.06
N LEU A 17 -7.47 -13.55 31.84
CA LEU A 17 -6.51 -13.30 30.75
C LEU A 17 -6.57 -11.81 30.37
N LEU A 18 -5.46 -11.08 30.57
CA LEU A 18 -5.28 -9.72 30.04
C LEU A 18 -5.18 -9.80 28.50
N SER A 19 -6.12 -9.18 27.80
CA SER A 19 -6.07 -9.00 26.34
C SER A 19 -5.37 -7.69 26.02
N THR A 20 -4.12 -7.76 25.56
CA THR A 20 -3.39 -6.64 24.96
C THR A 20 -3.98 -6.35 23.57
N THR A 21 -4.54 -5.16 23.35
CA THR A 21 -4.90 -4.71 22.00
C THR A 21 -3.67 -4.05 21.35
N PRO A 22 -3.17 -4.56 20.20
CA PRO A 22 -2.02 -3.97 19.52
C PRO A 22 -2.39 -2.61 18.89
N ALA A 23 -1.45 -1.66 18.94
CA ALA A 23 -1.51 -0.43 18.16
C ALA A 23 -1.57 -0.79 16.67
N ILE A 24 -2.58 -0.29 15.95
CA ILE A 24 -2.73 -0.52 14.51
C ILE A 24 -1.72 0.37 13.79
N ALA A 25 -0.62 -0.23 13.33
CA ALA A 25 0.23 0.39 12.32
C ALA A 25 -0.61 0.68 11.07
N GLN A 26 -0.48 1.86 10.47
CA GLN A 26 -1.12 2.18 9.20
C GLN A 26 -0.59 1.20 8.13
N GLU A 27 -1.50 0.41 7.55
CA GLU A 27 -1.13 -0.60 6.55
C GLU A 27 -0.53 0.08 5.31
N VAL A 28 0.58 -0.47 4.79
CA VAL A 28 1.21 0.03 3.57
C VAL A 28 0.24 -0.19 2.41
N PRO A 29 -0.15 0.86 1.65
CA PRO A 29 -1.13 0.70 0.58
C PRO A 29 -0.61 -0.21 -0.53
N LYS A 30 -1.49 -1.02 -1.11
CA LYS A 30 -1.18 -1.86 -2.27
C LYS A 30 -1.56 -1.11 -3.55
N THR A 31 -0.61 -0.87 -4.45
CA THR A 31 -0.72 0.15 -5.50
C THR A 31 -0.46 -0.35 -6.92
N ALA A 32 -0.31 -1.66 -7.11
CA ALA A 32 -0.18 -2.30 -8.40
C ALA A 32 -0.90 -3.65 -8.41
N PHE A 33 -1.44 -4.04 -9.55
CA PHE A 33 -2.11 -5.33 -9.75
C PHE A 33 -1.47 -6.10 -10.90
N VAL A 34 -1.82 -7.38 -11.06
CA VAL A 34 -1.26 -8.25 -12.09
C VAL A 34 -2.37 -8.84 -12.98
N HIS A 35 -2.12 -8.99 -14.28
CA HIS A 35 -2.95 -9.81 -15.15
C HIS A 35 -2.34 -11.20 -15.28
N LEU A 36 -2.91 -12.20 -14.61
CA LEU A 36 -2.52 -13.60 -14.75
C LEU A 36 -3.24 -14.22 -15.95
N PHE A 37 -2.76 -13.88 -17.15
CA PHE A 37 -3.43 -14.18 -18.42
C PHE A 37 -3.45 -15.68 -18.70
N GLU A 38 -4.65 -16.25 -18.86
CA GLU A 38 -4.91 -17.68 -19.11
C GLU A 38 -4.56 -18.64 -17.96
N TRP A 39 -4.24 -18.14 -16.77
CA TRP A 39 -3.94 -18.99 -15.62
C TRP A 39 -5.19 -19.75 -15.14
N ARG A 40 -4.98 -20.96 -14.57
CA ARG A 40 -6.06 -21.75 -13.96
C ARG A 40 -6.41 -21.23 -12.57
N TRP A 41 -7.66 -21.40 -12.15
CA TRP A 41 -8.14 -20.89 -10.86
C TRP A 41 -7.30 -21.39 -9.66
N ASN A 42 -6.95 -22.68 -9.65
CA ASN A 42 -6.13 -23.27 -8.59
C ASN A 42 -4.69 -22.72 -8.58
N ASP A 43 -4.15 -22.36 -9.76
CA ASP A 43 -2.82 -21.78 -9.86
C ASP A 43 -2.81 -20.34 -9.34
N ILE A 44 -3.85 -19.56 -9.67
CA ILE A 44 -4.04 -18.19 -9.16
C ILE A 44 -4.21 -18.19 -7.64
N ALA A 45 -5.03 -19.09 -7.10
CA ALA A 45 -5.25 -19.20 -5.65
C ALA A 45 -3.94 -19.44 -4.88
N THR A 46 -3.10 -20.34 -5.40
CA THR A 46 -1.78 -20.64 -4.83
C THR A 46 -0.82 -19.46 -4.98
N GLU A 47 -0.83 -18.77 -6.13
CA GLU A 47 0.02 -17.61 -6.37
C GLU A 47 -0.36 -16.43 -5.46
N CYS A 48 -1.66 -16.24 -5.17
CA CYS A 48 -2.14 -15.25 -4.20
C CYS A 48 -1.53 -15.45 -2.80
N GLU A 49 -1.59 -16.69 -2.29
CA GLU A 49 -1.12 -17.04 -0.95
C GLU A 49 0.41 -17.00 -0.82
N THR A 50 1.10 -17.53 -1.83
CA THR A 50 2.55 -17.79 -1.73
C THR A 50 3.41 -16.66 -2.27
N PHE A 51 2.86 -15.78 -3.10
CA PHE A 51 3.65 -14.76 -3.79
C PHE A 51 2.99 -13.38 -3.80
N LEU A 52 1.79 -13.23 -4.38
CA LEU A 52 1.20 -11.92 -4.63
C LEU A 52 0.86 -11.17 -3.34
N GLY A 53 0.21 -11.85 -2.38
CA GLY A 53 -0.09 -11.31 -1.07
C GLY A 53 1.18 -10.87 -0.34
N PRO A 54 2.17 -11.77 -0.13
CA PRO A 54 3.46 -11.43 0.47
C PRO A 54 4.25 -10.32 -0.23
N LYS A 55 4.15 -10.20 -1.57
CA LYS A 55 4.81 -9.14 -2.36
C LYS A 55 4.01 -7.83 -2.43
N GLY A 56 2.80 -7.79 -1.87
CA GLY A 56 1.99 -6.58 -1.78
C GLY A 56 1.28 -6.17 -3.07
N PHE A 57 0.98 -7.13 -3.95
CA PHE A 57 0.05 -6.87 -5.05
C PHE A 57 -1.35 -6.65 -4.51
N SER A 58 -2.03 -5.66 -5.06
CA SER A 58 -3.40 -5.27 -4.68
C SER A 58 -4.45 -6.25 -5.20
N ALA A 59 -4.33 -6.66 -6.47
CA ALA A 59 -5.33 -7.47 -7.13
C ALA A 59 -4.75 -8.35 -8.25
N VAL A 60 -5.60 -9.23 -8.78
CA VAL A 60 -5.40 -10.02 -9.99
C VAL A 60 -6.52 -9.73 -10.99
N GLN A 61 -6.18 -9.26 -12.20
CA GLN A 61 -7.06 -9.42 -13.35
C GLN A 61 -7.01 -10.88 -13.80
N VAL A 62 -8.17 -11.53 -13.87
CA VAL A 62 -8.32 -12.89 -14.40
C VAL A 62 -8.94 -12.85 -15.79
N SER A 63 -8.52 -13.76 -16.67
CA SER A 63 -9.13 -13.92 -18.00
C SER A 63 -10.62 -14.31 -17.92
N PRO A 64 -11.43 -14.07 -18.98
CA PRO A 64 -12.88 -14.12 -18.90
C PRO A 64 -13.44 -15.47 -18.38
N PRO A 65 -14.13 -15.52 -17.23
CA PRO A 65 -14.50 -16.77 -16.57
C PRO A 65 -15.75 -17.44 -17.14
N GLN A 66 -16.51 -16.72 -17.96
CA GLN A 66 -17.74 -17.20 -18.57
C GLN A 66 -17.49 -18.21 -19.69
N LYS A 67 -18.48 -19.07 -19.93
CA LYS A 67 -18.48 -20.05 -21.00
C LYS A 67 -18.30 -19.38 -22.35
N SER A 68 -17.31 -19.86 -23.10
CA SER A 68 -16.91 -19.30 -24.39
C SER A 68 -16.81 -20.40 -25.46
N VAL A 69 -16.53 -20.01 -26.71
CA VAL A 69 -16.39 -20.98 -27.81
C VAL A 69 -15.29 -22.00 -27.53
N SER A 70 -15.50 -23.24 -27.94
CA SER A 70 -14.49 -24.30 -27.80
C SER A 70 -13.40 -24.15 -28.85
N ASN A 71 -12.38 -23.37 -28.56
CA ASN A 71 -11.17 -23.23 -29.38
C ASN A 71 -9.93 -23.14 -28.47
N SER A 72 -8.80 -23.68 -28.93
CA SER A 72 -7.53 -23.62 -28.20
C SER A 72 -6.91 -22.23 -28.21
N ALA A 73 -7.25 -21.37 -29.16
CA ALA A 73 -6.72 -20.03 -29.25
C ALA A 73 -7.09 -19.18 -28.03
N TRP A 74 -6.20 -18.27 -27.62
CA TRP A 74 -6.44 -17.44 -26.43
C TRP A 74 -7.69 -16.57 -26.57
N TRP A 75 -7.91 -15.99 -27.75
CA TRP A 75 -9.05 -15.12 -28.05
C TRP A 75 -10.40 -15.84 -27.95
N ALA A 76 -10.42 -17.19 -27.89
CA ALA A 76 -11.63 -17.96 -27.72
C ALA A 76 -12.42 -17.56 -26.46
N ARG A 77 -11.74 -17.04 -25.42
CA ARG A 77 -12.37 -16.55 -24.19
C ARG A 77 -13.20 -15.27 -24.39
N TYR A 78 -12.89 -14.52 -25.43
CA TYR A 78 -13.54 -13.28 -25.82
C TYR A 78 -14.70 -13.53 -26.80
N GLN A 79 -15.17 -14.79 -26.91
CA GLN A 79 -16.39 -15.14 -27.64
C GLN A 79 -17.37 -15.85 -26.71
N PRO A 80 -18.14 -15.09 -25.91
CA PRO A 80 -19.07 -15.66 -24.94
C PRO A 80 -20.16 -16.49 -25.60
N MET A 81 -20.45 -17.64 -25.00
CA MET A 81 -21.55 -18.53 -25.34
C MET A 81 -22.65 -18.48 -24.29
N SER A 82 -22.28 -18.28 -23.02
CA SER A 82 -23.20 -17.95 -21.94
C SER A 82 -22.48 -17.25 -20.79
N TYR A 83 -23.22 -16.86 -19.75
CA TYR A 83 -22.67 -16.28 -18.52
C TYR A 83 -22.37 -17.30 -17.42
N SER A 84 -22.45 -18.60 -17.73
CA SER A 84 -22.06 -19.67 -16.81
C SER A 84 -20.55 -19.64 -16.57
N PHE A 85 -20.11 -19.78 -15.32
CA PHE A 85 -18.69 -19.85 -14.95
C PHE A 85 -18.14 -21.25 -15.25
N GLU A 86 -17.74 -21.45 -16.49
CA GLU A 86 -17.21 -22.69 -17.04
C GLU A 86 -16.21 -22.34 -18.13
N GLY A 87 -14.99 -22.86 -18.07
CA GLY A 87 -14.05 -22.57 -19.13
C GLY A 87 -12.68 -23.18 -18.91
N ARG A 88 -11.72 -22.72 -19.72
CA ARG A 88 -10.35 -23.26 -19.77
C ARG A 88 -9.63 -23.21 -18.41
N SER A 89 -9.92 -22.19 -17.60
CA SER A 89 -9.27 -22.01 -16.29
C SER A 89 -9.86 -22.87 -15.17
N GLY A 90 -11.06 -23.44 -15.35
CA GLY A 90 -11.71 -24.30 -14.36
C GLY A 90 -13.21 -24.06 -14.21
N SER A 91 -13.79 -24.77 -13.25
CA SER A 91 -15.21 -24.72 -12.90
C SER A 91 -15.59 -23.53 -12.02
N ARG A 92 -16.89 -23.24 -11.89
CA ARG A 92 -17.44 -22.25 -10.95
C ARG A 92 -17.00 -22.48 -9.49
N ALA A 93 -16.87 -23.73 -9.06
CA ALA A 93 -16.46 -24.06 -7.70
C ALA A 93 -14.99 -23.69 -7.45
N GLU A 94 -14.11 -24.00 -8.41
CA GLU A 94 -12.69 -23.62 -8.34
C GLU A 94 -12.51 -22.09 -8.46
N PHE A 95 -13.34 -21.42 -9.24
CA PHE A 95 -13.36 -19.95 -9.28
C PHE A 95 -13.72 -19.36 -7.91
N ALA A 96 -14.75 -19.90 -7.24
CA ALA A 96 -15.14 -19.45 -5.92
C ALA A 96 -14.06 -19.71 -4.84
N ASP A 97 -13.40 -20.88 -4.89
CA ASP A 97 -12.25 -21.20 -4.01
C ASP A 97 -11.11 -20.20 -4.22
N MET A 98 -10.75 -19.91 -5.48
CA MET A 98 -9.73 -18.93 -5.83
C MET A 98 -10.05 -17.54 -5.28
N VAL A 99 -11.27 -17.05 -5.47
CA VAL A 99 -11.69 -15.74 -4.95
C VAL A 99 -11.54 -15.67 -3.43
N GLN A 100 -12.00 -16.70 -2.71
CA GLN A 100 -11.94 -16.71 -1.24
C GLN A 100 -10.49 -16.78 -0.71
N ARG A 101 -9.64 -17.60 -1.33
CA ARG A 101 -8.22 -17.74 -0.94
C ARG A 101 -7.41 -16.49 -1.25
N CYS A 102 -7.63 -15.87 -2.41
CA CYS A 102 -7.01 -14.59 -2.74
C CYS A 102 -7.45 -13.47 -1.78
N GLN A 103 -8.75 -13.39 -1.47
CA GLN A 103 -9.27 -12.42 -0.49
C GLN A 103 -8.64 -12.63 0.90
N ALA A 104 -8.48 -13.88 1.35
CA ALA A 104 -7.80 -14.19 2.61
C ALA A 104 -6.30 -13.80 2.61
N ALA A 105 -5.66 -13.80 1.44
CA ALA A 105 -4.30 -13.28 1.23
C ALA A 105 -4.25 -11.75 1.04
N GLY A 106 -5.39 -11.05 1.11
CA GLY A 106 -5.52 -9.62 0.89
C GLY A 106 -5.28 -9.22 -0.57
N VAL A 107 -5.59 -10.09 -1.52
CA VAL A 107 -5.47 -9.86 -2.97
C VAL A 107 -6.85 -9.92 -3.60
N ASP A 108 -7.27 -8.80 -4.17
CA ASP A 108 -8.56 -8.68 -4.84
C ASP A 108 -8.60 -9.42 -6.18
N ILE A 109 -9.80 -9.81 -6.63
CA ILE A 109 -10.01 -10.38 -7.97
C ILE A 109 -10.78 -9.39 -8.84
N TYR A 110 -10.22 -9.09 -10.00
CA TYR A 110 -10.88 -8.33 -11.08
C TYR A 110 -11.22 -9.25 -12.24
N VAL A 111 -12.50 -9.37 -12.57
CA VAL A 111 -12.98 -10.22 -13.66
C VAL A 111 -12.90 -9.46 -14.99
N ASP A 112 -12.32 -10.09 -16.01
CA ASP A 112 -12.44 -9.63 -17.40
C ASP A 112 -13.85 -9.92 -17.94
N ALA A 113 -14.68 -8.87 -18.00
CA ALA A 113 -16.09 -8.94 -18.33
C ALA A 113 -16.31 -8.57 -19.81
N VAL A 114 -16.62 -9.58 -20.61
CA VAL A 114 -16.95 -9.44 -22.03
C VAL A 114 -18.44 -9.17 -22.17
N ILE A 115 -18.80 -7.89 -22.25
CA ILE A 115 -20.20 -7.43 -22.18
C ILE A 115 -20.66 -6.67 -23.43
N ASN A 116 -19.77 -6.41 -24.39
CA ASN A 116 -20.12 -5.78 -25.65
C ASN A 116 -20.85 -6.74 -26.61
N HIS A 117 -20.36 -7.97 -26.70
CA HIS A 117 -20.73 -8.90 -27.76
C HIS A 117 -20.86 -10.34 -27.25
N MET A 118 -21.41 -11.20 -28.10
CA MET A 118 -21.40 -12.65 -27.95
C MET A 118 -20.58 -13.29 -29.10
N ALA A 119 -20.38 -14.61 -29.05
CA ALA A 119 -19.61 -15.33 -30.07
C ALA A 119 -20.10 -15.10 -31.51
N ALA A 120 -19.17 -15.17 -32.47
CA ALA A 120 -19.43 -15.00 -33.91
C ALA A 120 -20.13 -16.24 -34.51
N GLN A 121 -21.43 -16.38 -34.26
CA GLN A 121 -22.29 -17.48 -34.72
C GLN A 121 -23.73 -17.00 -34.92
N ASP A 122 -24.70 -17.91 -35.07
CA ASP A 122 -26.11 -17.54 -35.07
C ASP A 122 -26.47 -16.77 -33.78
N ARG A 123 -27.23 -15.67 -33.92
CA ARG A 123 -27.68 -14.79 -32.82
C ARG A 123 -28.75 -15.44 -31.95
N TYR A 124 -28.40 -16.58 -31.37
CA TYR A 124 -29.26 -17.42 -30.56
C TYR A 124 -28.43 -18.08 -29.45
N PHE A 125 -28.57 -17.55 -28.24
CA PHE A 125 -27.81 -17.96 -27.05
C PHE A 125 -28.79 -18.39 -25.95
N PRO A 126 -29.31 -19.63 -26.01
CA PRO A 126 -30.44 -20.06 -25.17
C PRO A 126 -30.10 -20.18 -23.68
N GLU A 127 -28.83 -20.28 -23.32
CA GLU A 127 -28.38 -20.30 -21.92
C GLU A 127 -28.47 -18.91 -21.25
N VAL A 128 -28.39 -17.81 -22.03
CA VAL A 128 -28.58 -16.42 -21.55
C VAL A 128 -30.01 -15.92 -21.76
N PRO A 129 -30.87 -16.77 -22.30
CA PRO A 129 -31.78 -16.53 -23.43
C PRO A 129 -31.62 -15.20 -24.20
N TYR A 130 -30.61 -15.08 -25.06
CA TYR A 130 -30.60 -14.05 -26.13
C TYR A 130 -31.07 -14.62 -27.47
N ASN A 131 -31.76 -13.78 -28.24
CA ASN A 131 -32.19 -14.03 -29.61
C ASN A 131 -31.83 -12.82 -30.50
N THR A 132 -32.16 -12.86 -31.79
CA THR A 132 -31.79 -11.82 -32.75
C THR A 132 -32.21 -10.40 -32.35
N ASP A 133 -33.31 -10.25 -31.60
CA ASP A 133 -33.79 -8.94 -31.15
C ASP A 133 -32.85 -8.27 -30.12
N ASP A 134 -32.00 -9.05 -29.45
CA ASP A 134 -31.08 -8.59 -28.42
C ASP A 134 -29.74 -8.05 -28.98
N PHE A 135 -29.57 -8.09 -30.32
CA PHE A 135 -28.35 -7.66 -31.02
C PHE A 135 -28.62 -6.55 -32.05
N HIS A 136 -27.64 -5.67 -32.25
CA HIS A 136 -27.66 -4.66 -33.31
C HIS A 136 -27.52 -5.30 -34.68
N THR A 137 -28.22 -4.82 -35.70
CA THR A 137 -28.29 -5.50 -37.01
C THR A 137 -27.14 -5.18 -37.97
N CYS A 138 -26.21 -4.29 -37.61
CA CYS A 138 -25.09 -3.95 -38.48
C CYS A 138 -24.01 -5.03 -38.40
N THR A 139 -23.67 -5.61 -39.54
CA THR A 139 -22.64 -6.66 -39.67
C THR A 139 -21.49 -6.20 -40.58
N ASP A 140 -21.45 -4.92 -40.92
CA ASP A 140 -20.39 -4.34 -41.75
C ASP A 140 -19.12 -4.14 -40.91
N ASP A 141 -17.96 -4.08 -41.57
CA ASP A 141 -16.69 -3.73 -40.92
C ASP A 141 -16.79 -2.37 -40.22
N ILE A 142 -16.18 -2.26 -39.04
CA ILE A 142 -16.22 -1.02 -38.25
C ILE A 142 -15.53 0.13 -38.99
N ASN A 143 -16.29 1.20 -39.21
CA ASN A 143 -15.77 2.48 -39.67
C ASN A 143 -15.35 3.34 -38.47
N TYR A 144 -14.07 3.37 -38.14
CA TYR A 144 -13.52 4.16 -37.02
C TYR A 144 -13.64 5.69 -37.16
N SER A 145 -14.14 6.20 -38.29
CA SER A 145 -14.52 7.61 -38.43
C SER A 145 -15.98 7.90 -38.04
N ASP A 146 -16.78 6.87 -37.79
CA ASP A 146 -18.20 6.96 -37.47
C ASP A 146 -18.48 6.33 -36.10
N ARG A 147 -18.93 7.17 -35.15
CA ARG A 147 -19.29 6.74 -33.79
C ARG A 147 -20.37 5.67 -33.80
N TRP A 148 -21.37 5.82 -34.67
CA TRP A 148 -22.47 4.88 -34.71
C TRP A 148 -21.95 3.49 -35.12
N SER A 149 -21.14 3.42 -36.17
CA SER A 149 -20.50 2.17 -36.60
C SER A 149 -19.61 1.55 -35.52
N ILE A 150 -18.79 2.34 -34.82
CA ILE A 150 -17.94 1.84 -33.71
C ILE A 150 -18.77 1.14 -32.63
N GLN A 151 -19.98 1.64 -32.33
CA GLN A 151 -20.78 1.24 -31.18
C GLN A 151 -22.01 0.38 -31.48
N ASN A 152 -22.25 0.03 -32.76
CA ASN A 152 -23.46 -0.69 -33.18
C ASN A 152 -23.22 -1.74 -34.28
N CYS A 153 -21.97 -1.89 -34.76
CA CYS A 153 -21.62 -2.89 -35.77
C CYS A 153 -20.75 -3.99 -35.16
N ASP A 154 -20.90 -5.21 -35.67
CA ASP A 154 -20.16 -6.39 -35.19
C ASP A 154 -18.63 -6.19 -35.31
N LEU A 155 -17.94 -6.08 -34.16
CA LEU A 155 -16.48 -6.04 -34.10
C LEU A 155 -15.91 -7.38 -34.60
N VAL A 156 -15.27 -7.40 -35.77
CA VAL A 156 -14.71 -8.59 -36.42
C VAL A 156 -15.69 -9.78 -36.51
N GLY A 157 -16.98 -9.48 -36.66
CA GLY A 157 -18.06 -10.49 -36.75
C GLY A 157 -18.59 -11.00 -35.41
N LEU A 158 -18.12 -10.44 -34.28
CA LEU A 158 -18.66 -10.72 -32.95
C LEU A 158 -20.04 -10.07 -32.81
N ASN A 159 -21.05 -10.85 -32.42
CA ASN A 159 -22.44 -10.41 -32.40
C ASN A 159 -22.64 -9.29 -31.37
N ASP A 160 -22.86 -8.06 -31.85
CA ASP A 160 -22.94 -6.85 -31.04
C ASP A 160 -24.26 -6.72 -30.27
N LEU A 161 -24.18 -6.68 -28.93
CA LEU A 161 -25.35 -6.62 -28.05
C LEU A 161 -25.98 -5.22 -28.05
N LYS A 162 -27.31 -5.16 -28.02
CA LYS A 162 -28.05 -3.92 -27.74
C LYS A 162 -27.93 -3.51 -26.29
N THR A 163 -26.79 -2.94 -25.91
CA THR A 163 -26.49 -2.54 -24.52
C THR A 163 -27.40 -1.40 -24.02
N GLU A 164 -28.16 -0.76 -24.89
CA GLU A 164 -29.24 0.18 -24.54
C GLU A 164 -30.54 -0.52 -24.09
N SER A 165 -30.71 -1.81 -24.41
CA SER A 165 -31.87 -2.62 -24.03
C SER A 165 -31.84 -2.95 -22.53
N GLU A 166 -32.95 -2.68 -21.85
CA GLU A 166 -33.10 -3.01 -20.42
C GLU A 166 -32.95 -4.51 -20.15
N TYR A 167 -33.39 -5.36 -21.07
CA TYR A 167 -33.25 -6.81 -20.94
C TYR A 167 -31.77 -7.22 -20.98
N VAL A 168 -31.02 -6.72 -21.96
CA VAL A 168 -29.58 -6.97 -22.12
C VAL A 168 -28.80 -6.46 -20.90
N ARG A 169 -29.07 -5.21 -20.48
CA ARG A 169 -28.45 -4.62 -19.29
C ARG A 169 -28.70 -5.46 -18.04
N GLN A 170 -29.92 -5.94 -17.84
CA GLN A 170 -30.25 -6.77 -16.68
C GLN A 170 -29.51 -8.10 -16.71
N LYS A 171 -29.42 -8.76 -17.87
CA LYS A 171 -28.67 -10.02 -18.02
C LYS A 171 -27.18 -9.86 -17.75
N ILE A 172 -26.57 -8.78 -18.23
CA ILE A 172 -25.18 -8.43 -17.92
C ILE A 172 -25.01 -8.15 -16.42
N ALA A 173 -25.90 -7.36 -15.83
CA ALA A 173 -25.85 -7.05 -14.41
C ALA A 173 -26.03 -8.29 -13.53
N ASP A 174 -26.90 -9.23 -13.90
CA ASP A 174 -27.09 -10.51 -13.19
C ASP A 174 -25.79 -11.33 -13.18
N TYR A 175 -25.10 -11.42 -14.33
CA TYR A 175 -23.79 -12.08 -14.44
C TYR A 175 -22.73 -11.44 -13.53
N MET A 176 -22.60 -10.12 -13.59
CA MET A 176 -21.63 -9.39 -12.79
C MET A 176 -21.97 -9.44 -11.29
N ASN A 177 -23.27 -9.40 -10.93
CA ASN A 177 -23.74 -9.59 -9.56
C ASN A 177 -23.52 -11.01 -9.03
N ASP A 178 -23.57 -12.03 -9.89
CA ASP A 178 -23.16 -13.40 -9.52
C ASP A 178 -21.68 -13.42 -9.13
N ALA A 179 -20.80 -12.80 -9.93
CA ALA A 179 -19.38 -12.62 -9.60
C ALA A 179 -19.18 -11.87 -8.27
N ILE A 180 -19.87 -10.74 -8.06
CA ILE A 180 -19.79 -9.96 -6.82
C ILE A 180 -20.23 -10.81 -5.62
N SER A 181 -21.28 -11.63 -5.77
CA SER A 181 -21.76 -12.50 -4.68
C SER A 181 -20.74 -13.57 -4.26
N ILE A 182 -19.79 -13.91 -5.12
CA ILE A 182 -18.68 -14.83 -4.84
C ILE A 182 -17.54 -14.11 -4.08
N GLY A 183 -17.46 -12.78 -4.17
CA GLY A 183 -16.40 -11.96 -3.56
C GLY A 183 -15.51 -11.22 -4.57
N VAL A 184 -15.87 -11.19 -5.86
CA VAL A 184 -15.15 -10.39 -6.87
C VAL A 184 -15.19 -8.92 -6.50
N ALA A 185 -14.03 -8.26 -6.50
CA ALA A 185 -13.87 -6.88 -6.06
C ALA A 185 -14.03 -5.86 -7.20
N GLY A 186 -13.85 -6.29 -8.45
CA GLY A 186 -13.92 -5.39 -9.59
C GLY A 186 -13.96 -6.07 -10.95
N PHE A 187 -14.00 -5.25 -12.00
CA PHE A 187 -14.16 -5.69 -13.39
C PHE A 187 -13.28 -4.89 -14.34
N ARG A 188 -12.67 -5.60 -15.30
CA ARG A 188 -12.16 -5.03 -16.55
C ARG A 188 -13.26 -5.12 -17.57
N ILE A 189 -13.76 -4.00 -18.08
CA ILE A 189 -14.76 -3.99 -19.15
C ILE A 189 -14.05 -4.11 -20.49
N ASP A 190 -14.17 -5.29 -21.11
CA ASP A 190 -13.66 -5.58 -22.45
C ASP A 190 -14.37 -4.74 -23.51
N ALA A 191 -13.60 -4.32 -24.54
CA ALA A 191 -14.14 -3.61 -25.70
C ALA A 191 -15.04 -2.41 -25.35
N ALA A 192 -14.77 -1.71 -24.24
CA ALA A 192 -15.64 -0.65 -23.73
C ALA A 192 -15.85 0.49 -24.73
N LYS A 193 -14.88 0.75 -25.61
CA LYS A 193 -14.99 1.69 -26.74
C LYS A 193 -16.21 1.44 -27.65
N HIS A 194 -16.59 0.17 -27.78
CA HIS A 194 -17.68 -0.31 -28.63
C HIS A 194 -19.04 -0.27 -27.93
N ILE A 195 -19.08 0.16 -26.66
CA ILE A 195 -20.31 0.34 -25.90
C ILE A 195 -20.48 1.85 -25.66
N PRO A 196 -21.67 2.44 -25.88
CA PRO A 196 -21.92 3.81 -25.45
C PRO A 196 -21.64 3.97 -23.94
N ALA A 197 -20.86 4.98 -23.55
CA ALA A 197 -20.49 5.19 -22.14
C ALA A 197 -21.71 5.26 -21.20
N ALA A 198 -22.83 5.83 -21.67
CA ALA A 198 -24.08 5.86 -20.92
C ALA A 198 -24.66 4.46 -20.62
N ASP A 199 -24.43 3.48 -21.50
CA ASP A 199 -24.91 2.10 -21.34
C ASP A 199 -24.05 1.35 -20.32
N ILE A 200 -22.72 1.54 -20.34
CA ILE A 200 -21.84 1.03 -19.28
C ILE A 200 -22.23 1.63 -17.92
N ALA A 201 -22.51 2.94 -17.85
CA ALA A 201 -22.96 3.59 -16.62
C ALA A 201 -24.30 3.03 -16.13
N ALA A 202 -25.25 2.77 -17.05
CA ALA A 202 -26.52 2.14 -16.72
C ALA A 202 -26.37 0.71 -16.22
N ILE A 203 -25.44 -0.07 -16.77
CA ILE A 203 -25.10 -1.42 -16.27
C ILE A 203 -24.45 -1.32 -14.88
N LYS A 204 -23.48 -0.42 -14.69
CA LYS A 204 -22.83 -0.18 -13.39
C LYS A 204 -23.86 0.13 -12.29
N ASN A 205 -24.86 0.96 -12.59
CA ASN A 205 -25.91 1.34 -11.64
C ASN A 205 -26.84 0.18 -11.22
N LYS A 206 -26.75 -0.99 -11.88
CA LYS A 206 -27.46 -2.22 -11.50
C LYS A 206 -26.62 -3.16 -10.65
N LEU A 207 -25.33 -2.85 -10.44
CA LEU A 207 -24.43 -3.70 -9.66
C LEU A 207 -24.63 -3.49 -8.17
N ASN A 208 -24.45 -4.57 -7.40
CA ASN A 208 -24.48 -4.55 -5.96
C ASN A 208 -23.19 -3.92 -5.41
N GLY A 209 -23.31 -2.99 -4.46
CA GLY A 209 -22.16 -2.29 -3.89
C GLY A 209 -21.54 -1.29 -4.86
N ASN A 210 -20.22 -1.12 -4.79
CA ASN A 210 -19.47 -0.24 -5.68
C ASN A 210 -18.16 -0.94 -6.09
N PRO A 211 -18.22 -1.97 -6.95
CA PRO A 211 -17.04 -2.68 -7.39
C PRO A 211 -16.11 -1.74 -8.16
N TYR A 212 -14.81 -2.02 -8.08
CA TYR A 212 -13.82 -1.31 -8.89
C TYR A 212 -14.06 -1.63 -10.38
N LEU A 213 -13.95 -0.63 -11.24
CA LEU A 213 -14.16 -0.76 -12.68
C LEU A 213 -13.04 -0.05 -13.42
N PHE A 214 -12.46 -0.76 -14.38
CA PHE A 214 -11.63 -0.14 -15.39
C PHE A 214 -12.01 -0.62 -16.78
N GLN A 215 -11.89 0.26 -17.76
CA GLN A 215 -12.52 0.11 -19.07
C GLN A 215 -11.46 0.09 -20.15
N GLU A 216 -11.53 -0.90 -21.05
CA GLU A 216 -10.68 -0.93 -22.22
C GLU A 216 -11.21 0.05 -23.28
N VAL A 217 -10.49 1.17 -23.43
CA VAL A 217 -10.76 2.13 -24.49
C VAL A 217 -9.45 2.45 -25.19
N ILE A 218 -9.25 1.86 -26.37
CA ILE A 218 -8.11 2.18 -27.24
C ILE A 218 -8.41 3.50 -27.96
N GLY A 219 -7.96 4.61 -27.38
CA GLY A 219 -8.05 5.92 -28.01
C GLY A 219 -7.13 6.03 -29.24
N ALA A 220 -7.59 6.74 -30.27
CA ALA A 220 -6.74 7.18 -31.38
C ALA A 220 -7.12 8.60 -31.84
N ALA A 221 -6.13 9.30 -32.38
CA ALA A 221 -6.31 10.66 -32.87
C ALA A 221 -7.29 10.68 -34.06
N GLY A 222 -8.29 11.57 -33.98
CA GLY A 222 -9.27 11.78 -35.05
C GLY A 222 -10.47 10.84 -35.03
N GLU A 223 -10.49 9.84 -34.13
CA GLU A 223 -11.68 9.01 -33.94
C GLU A 223 -12.75 9.74 -33.10
N PRO A 224 -14.04 9.47 -33.33
CA PRO A 224 -15.10 10.22 -32.64
C PRO A 224 -15.34 9.75 -31.21
N VAL A 225 -14.85 8.57 -30.79
CA VAL A 225 -14.98 8.02 -29.43
C VAL A 225 -13.66 8.22 -28.68
N GLN A 226 -13.70 8.93 -27.55
CA GLN A 226 -12.52 9.33 -26.78
C GLN A 226 -12.49 8.70 -25.39
N THR A 227 -11.29 8.44 -24.86
CA THR A 227 -11.09 7.80 -23.54
C THR A 227 -11.71 8.59 -22.39
N SER A 228 -11.69 9.93 -22.48
CA SER A 228 -12.27 10.83 -21.47
C SER A 228 -13.78 10.71 -21.30
N GLU A 229 -14.49 10.11 -22.25
CA GLU A 229 -15.93 9.86 -22.13
C GLU A 229 -16.27 8.83 -21.06
N TYR A 230 -15.30 8.02 -20.63
CA TYR A 230 -15.50 6.87 -19.75
C TYR A 230 -15.00 7.09 -18.31
N THR A 231 -14.25 8.17 -18.06
CA THR A 231 -13.59 8.42 -16.76
C THR A 231 -14.57 8.73 -15.61
N TYR A 232 -15.79 9.17 -15.90
CA TYR A 232 -16.82 9.37 -14.88
C TYR A 232 -17.41 8.05 -14.35
N ILE A 233 -17.16 6.94 -15.05
CA ILE A 233 -17.68 5.61 -14.71
C ILE A 233 -16.66 4.83 -13.89
N GLY A 234 -15.39 4.94 -14.22
CA GLY A 234 -14.27 4.23 -13.60
C GLY A 234 -12.98 4.54 -14.35
N ASP A 235 -11.92 3.82 -14.02
CA ASP A 235 -10.63 4.05 -14.67
C ASP A 235 -10.67 3.57 -16.13
N VAL A 236 -9.71 4.02 -16.92
CA VAL A 236 -9.60 3.73 -18.35
C VAL A 236 -8.17 3.34 -18.67
N THR A 237 -7.99 2.34 -19.52
CA THR A 237 -6.67 1.90 -19.98
C THR A 237 -5.96 2.99 -20.78
N GLU A 238 -4.81 3.47 -20.30
CA GLU A 238 -3.99 4.47 -20.98
C GLU A 238 -2.99 3.81 -21.94
N PHE A 239 -3.45 3.45 -23.13
CA PHE A 239 -2.62 2.83 -24.17
C PHE A 239 -1.47 3.73 -24.64
N ASN A 240 -1.60 5.06 -24.53
CA ASN A 240 -0.50 5.96 -24.89
C ASN A 240 0.72 5.74 -23.99
N PHE A 241 0.53 5.30 -22.75
CA PHE A 241 1.63 5.00 -21.83
C PHE A 241 2.54 3.91 -22.40
N ALA A 242 1.97 2.73 -22.70
CA ALA A 242 2.70 1.59 -23.27
C ALA A 242 3.37 1.95 -24.60
N ARG A 243 2.63 2.60 -25.51
CA ARG A 243 3.10 2.99 -26.85
C ARG A 243 4.10 4.15 -26.84
N THR A 244 4.21 4.89 -25.73
CA THR A 244 5.22 5.94 -25.54
C THR A 244 6.51 5.36 -24.96
N ILE A 245 6.42 4.58 -23.88
CA ILE A 245 7.63 4.04 -23.25
C ILE A 245 8.28 2.97 -24.12
N GLY A 246 7.48 2.20 -24.89
CA GLY A 246 7.96 1.13 -25.76
C GLY A 246 9.10 1.55 -26.68
N PRO A 247 8.86 2.50 -27.61
CA PRO A 247 9.89 2.97 -28.53
C PRO A 247 11.07 3.64 -27.81
N LYS A 248 10.85 4.32 -26.68
CA LYS A 248 11.93 4.97 -25.92
C LYS A 248 12.89 3.95 -25.30
N PHE A 249 12.38 2.84 -24.76
CA PHE A 249 13.24 1.76 -24.28
C PHE A 249 13.85 0.95 -25.43
N LYS A 250 13.14 0.70 -26.54
CA LYS A 250 13.69 -0.05 -27.68
C LYS A 250 14.77 0.72 -28.43
N HIS A 251 14.58 2.01 -28.65
CA HIS A 251 15.42 2.81 -29.56
C HIS A 251 16.19 3.94 -28.87
N GLY A 252 15.93 4.18 -27.59
CA GLY A 252 16.58 5.21 -26.78
C GLY A 252 15.75 6.49 -26.60
N GLY A 253 16.28 7.42 -25.81
CA GLY A 253 15.63 8.67 -25.44
C GLY A 253 14.73 8.55 -24.21
N ILE A 254 15.07 7.69 -23.25
CA ILE A 254 14.30 7.56 -22.01
C ILE A 254 14.38 8.82 -21.13
N ASN A 255 15.34 9.72 -21.37
CA ASN A 255 15.37 11.07 -20.78
C ASN A 255 14.09 11.88 -21.10
N ASP A 256 13.49 11.67 -22.28
CA ASP A 256 12.28 12.39 -22.71
C ASP A 256 11.01 11.93 -21.98
N LEU A 257 11.10 10.91 -21.14
CA LEU A 257 9.99 10.43 -20.32
C LEU A 257 9.75 11.32 -19.09
N ASN A 258 10.58 12.34 -18.85
CA ASN A 258 10.31 13.32 -17.81
C ASN A 258 9.00 14.07 -18.10
N GLY A 259 8.06 13.99 -17.16
CA GLY A 259 6.71 14.56 -17.30
C GLY A 259 5.72 13.71 -18.11
N ILE A 260 6.03 12.44 -18.43
CA ILE A 260 5.04 11.53 -19.04
C ILE A 260 3.73 11.51 -18.22
N GLY A 261 2.59 11.46 -18.91
CA GLY A 261 1.27 11.52 -18.26
C GLY A 261 0.75 12.93 -17.95
N SER A 262 1.59 13.98 -18.07
CA SER A 262 1.14 15.38 -17.96
C SER A 262 0.86 16.05 -19.32
N TRP A 263 1.04 15.31 -20.41
CA TRP A 263 0.93 15.83 -21.76
C TRP A 263 -0.52 15.94 -22.23
N SER A 264 -0.77 16.87 -23.14
CA SER A 264 -2.11 17.07 -23.71
C SER A 264 -2.64 15.78 -24.35
N GLY A 265 -3.89 15.42 -24.04
CA GLY A 265 -4.56 14.23 -24.58
C GLY A 265 -4.38 12.96 -23.76
N TRP A 266 -3.62 13.01 -22.67
CA TRP A 266 -3.50 11.90 -21.71
C TRP A 266 -4.62 11.98 -20.67
N LEU A 267 -4.97 10.83 -20.13
CA LEU A 267 -5.90 10.73 -19.01
C LEU A 267 -5.31 11.37 -17.75
N PRO A 268 -6.14 11.94 -16.86
CA PRO A 268 -5.72 12.23 -15.51
C PRO A 268 -5.17 10.96 -14.85
N SER A 269 -4.10 11.09 -14.07
CA SER A 269 -3.44 9.93 -13.47
C SER A 269 -4.38 9.10 -12.59
N GLU A 270 -5.28 9.74 -11.87
CA GLU A 270 -6.28 9.13 -11.00
C GLU A 270 -7.37 8.35 -11.76
N SER A 271 -7.39 8.42 -13.09
CA SER A 271 -8.34 7.70 -13.95
C SER A 271 -7.65 6.76 -14.94
N ALA A 272 -6.34 6.59 -14.86
CA ALA A 272 -5.54 5.85 -15.84
C ALA A 272 -5.11 4.48 -15.29
N VAL A 273 -5.43 3.39 -15.99
CA VAL A 273 -4.75 2.10 -15.81
C VAL A 273 -3.57 2.02 -16.77
N THR A 274 -2.36 1.89 -16.24
CA THR A 274 -1.12 1.90 -17.01
C THR A 274 -0.50 0.51 -17.07
N PHE A 275 0.28 0.25 -18.12
CA PHE A 275 0.95 -1.04 -18.31
C PHE A 275 2.10 -0.88 -19.31
N THR A 276 3.08 -1.76 -19.23
CA THR A 276 4.16 -1.88 -20.23
C THR A 276 3.66 -2.54 -21.52
N THR A 277 2.78 -3.53 -21.37
CA THR A 277 2.01 -4.19 -22.42
C THR A 277 0.77 -4.86 -21.81
N ASN A 278 -0.14 -5.33 -22.65
CA ASN A 278 -1.22 -6.23 -22.27
C ASN A 278 -1.22 -7.45 -23.22
N HIS A 279 -2.17 -8.36 -23.00
CA HIS A 279 -2.31 -9.58 -23.81
C HIS A 279 -2.55 -9.33 -25.31
N ASP A 280 -3.13 -8.19 -25.69
CA ASP A 280 -3.31 -7.79 -27.09
C ASP A 280 -2.04 -7.17 -27.68
N GLU A 281 -1.50 -6.14 -27.02
CA GLU A 281 -0.40 -5.30 -27.52
C GLU A 281 0.88 -6.13 -27.74
N GLU A 282 1.14 -7.13 -26.90
CA GLU A 282 2.29 -8.04 -27.08
C GLU A 282 2.19 -8.90 -28.35
N ARG A 283 0.99 -9.03 -28.94
CA ARG A 283 0.72 -9.79 -30.17
C ARG A 283 0.47 -8.90 -31.38
N HIS A 284 -0.32 -7.84 -31.22
CA HIS A 284 -0.74 -6.95 -32.29
C HIS A 284 0.32 -5.91 -32.64
N ASN A 285 0.99 -5.33 -31.64
CA ASN A 285 1.95 -4.25 -31.84
C ASN A 285 3.30 -4.53 -31.16
N PRO A 286 3.93 -5.70 -31.38
CA PRO A 286 5.18 -6.07 -30.71
C PRO A 286 6.34 -5.12 -31.01
N GLN A 287 6.23 -4.27 -32.05
CA GLN A 287 7.23 -3.23 -32.35
C GLN A 287 7.01 -1.92 -31.58
N GLN A 288 5.79 -1.66 -31.07
CA GLN A 288 5.42 -0.40 -30.40
C GLN A 288 5.37 -0.50 -28.88
N VAL A 289 5.33 -1.71 -28.31
CA VAL A 289 5.31 -1.93 -26.86
C VAL A 289 6.45 -2.85 -26.43
N LEU A 290 6.83 -2.79 -25.15
CA LEU A 290 7.79 -3.75 -24.60
C LEU A 290 7.07 -5.06 -24.25
N SER A 291 7.70 -6.20 -24.51
CA SER A 291 7.18 -7.51 -24.11
C SER A 291 8.30 -8.48 -23.78
N HIS A 292 7.94 -9.67 -23.32
CA HIS A 292 8.89 -10.76 -23.05
C HIS A 292 9.66 -11.25 -24.30
N GLN A 293 9.29 -10.78 -25.49
CA GLN A 293 9.99 -11.06 -26.76
C GLN A 293 11.17 -10.11 -27.00
N ASP A 294 11.29 -9.01 -26.23
CA ASP A 294 12.38 -8.05 -26.38
C ASP A 294 13.68 -8.53 -25.74
N PHE A 295 14.79 -8.28 -26.44
CA PHE A 295 16.13 -8.64 -25.99
C PHE A 295 16.70 -7.63 -24.98
N GLY A 296 17.75 -8.02 -24.26
CA GLY A 296 18.60 -7.08 -23.52
C GLY A 296 17.93 -6.43 -22.31
N ASN A 297 17.08 -7.17 -21.59
CA ASN A 297 16.45 -6.72 -20.34
C ASN A 297 15.54 -5.48 -20.47
N LEU A 298 15.22 -5.03 -21.69
CA LEU A 298 14.47 -3.79 -21.94
C LEU A 298 13.07 -3.82 -21.33
N TYR A 299 12.38 -4.97 -21.43
CA TYR A 299 11.05 -5.13 -20.84
C TYR A 299 11.07 -5.09 -19.31
N PHE A 300 12.11 -5.66 -18.69
CA PHE A 300 12.34 -5.53 -17.26
C PHE A 300 12.53 -4.05 -16.85
N LEU A 301 13.39 -3.31 -17.55
CA LEU A 301 13.63 -1.89 -17.25
C LEU A 301 12.36 -1.03 -17.45
N GLY A 302 11.55 -1.34 -18.47
CA GLY A 302 10.25 -0.70 -18.67
C GLY A 302 9.28 -0.94 -17.51
N ASN A 303 9.26 -2.15 -16.94
CA ASN A 303 8.45 -2.45 -15.76
C ASN A 303 8.98 -1.74 -14.50
N VAL A 304 10.31 -1.66 -14.32
CA VAL A 304 10.92 -0.86 -13.24
C VAL A 304 10.50 0.60 -13.35
N PHE A 305 10.57 1.19 -14.54
CA PHE A 305 10.11 2.57 -14.78
C PHE A 305 8.61 2.72 -14.46
N THR A 306 7.78 1.83 -14.99
CA THR A 306 6.31 1.87 -14.82
C THR A 306 5.90 1.81 -13.35
N LEU A 307 6.56 0.97 -12.57
CA LEU A 307 6.27 0.83 -11.13
C LEU A 307 6.83 1.99 -10.30
N ALA A 308 7.99 2.55 -10.68
CA ALA A 308 8.60 3.69 -9.99
C ALA A 308 7.88 5.03 -10.26
N TYR A 309 7.39 5.22 -11.48
CA TYR A 309 6.86 6.50 -11.93
C TYR A 309 5.44 6.75 -11.39
N PRO A 310 5.15 7.93 -10.80
CA PRO A 310 3.85 8.23 -10.21
C PRO A 310 2.83 8.62 -11.27
N TYR A 311 2.41 7.68 -12.11
CA TYR A 311 1.33 7.86 -13.07
C TYR A 311 0.47 6.60 -13.19
N GLY A 312 -0.84 6.76 -13.09
CA GLY A 312 -1.83 5.70 -13.20
C GLY A 312 -1.80 4.65 -12.09
N TYR A 313 -2.64 3.64 -12.28
CA TYR A 313 -2.68 2.40 -11.53
C TYR A 313 -2.06 1.28 -12.39
N PRO A 314 -0.81 0.88 -12.11
CA PRO A 314 -0.07 -0.01 -12.99
C PRO A 314 -0.54 -1.46 -12.86
N LYS A 315 -0.69 -2.08 -14.04
CA LYS A 315 -0.96 -3.48 -14.26
C LYS A 315 0.29 -4.18 -14.80
N VAL A 316 0.83 -5.12 -14.03
CA VAL A 316 1.90 -6.01 -14.50
C VAL A 316 1.27 -7.10 -15.37
N MET A 317 1.72 -7.25 -16.60
CA MET A 317 1.31 -8.38 -17.44
C MET A 317 2.02 -9.65 -16.95
N SER A 318 1.31 -10.78 -16.91
CA SER A 318 1.92 -12.08 -16.65
C SER A 318 1.34 -13.14 -17.58
N GLY A 319 2.11 -13.52 -18.58
CA GLY A 319 1.66 -14.41 -19.66
C GLY A 319 2.44 -15.71 -19.79
N TYR A 320 2.45 -16.22 -21.01
CA TYR A 320 3.14 -17.44 -21.42
C TYR A 320 3.86 -17.18 -22.74
N TYR A 321 4.90 -17.97 -23.03
CA TYR A 321 5.60 -17.84 -24.30
C TYR A 321 4.73 -18.38 -25.44
N PHE A 322 4.67 -17.64 -26.54
CA PHE A 322 3.94 -18.01 -27.74
C PHE A 322 4.80 -17.87 -28.99
N ASP A 323 4.56 -18.72 -29.97
CA ASP A 323 5.27 -18.75 -31.26
C ASP A 323 4.44 -18.18 -32.41
N ASN A 324 3.15 -17.94 -32.19
CA ASN A 324 2.24 -17.36 -33.14
C ASN A 324 1.13 -16.55 -32.45
N PHE A 325 0.45 -15.72 -33.25
CA PHE A 325 -0.56 -14.79 -32.78
C PHE A 325 -1.73 -15.46 -32.04
N ASP A 326 -2.19 -16.63 -32.51
CA ASP A 326 -3.38 -17.31 -31.98
C ASP A 326 -3.06 -18.30 -30.85
N ALA A 327 -1.78 -18.51 -30.51
CA ALA A 327 -1.38 -19.56 -29.59
C ALA A 327 -2.11 -19.47 -28.24
N GLY A 328 -2.75 -20.57 -27.84
CA GLY A 328 -3.32 -20.74 -26.50
C GLY A 328 -2.26 -20.97 -25.42
N PRO A 329 -2.67 -21.01 -24.15
CA PRO A 329 -1.76 -21.23 -23.03
C PRO A 329 -1.17 -22.64 -23.04
N PRO A 330 -0.06 -22.84 -22.32
CA PRO A 330 0.49 -24.16 -22.05
C PRO A 330 -0.54 -25.12 -21.42
N SER A 331 -0.41 -26.40 -21.74
CA SER A 331 -1.28 -27.45 -21.19
C SER A 331 -0.97 -27.81 -19.73
N THR A 332 0.20 -27.41 -19.24
CA THR A 332 0.72 -27.62 -17.88
C THR A 332 0.38 -26.41 -17.00
N GLY A 333 -0.06 -26.67 -15.77
CA GLY A 333 -0.35 -25.62 -14.79
C GLY A 333 0.93 -24.96 -14.27
N VAL A 334 0.84 -23.73 -13.79
CA VAL A 334 2.03 -22.89 -13.50
C VAL A 334 2.87 -23.40 -12.32
N HIS A 335 2.26 -24.15 -11.40
CA HIS A 335 2.96 -24.75 -10.26
C HIS A 335 3.47 -26.17 -10.52
N SER A 336 3.47 -26.63 -11.79
CA SER A 336 3.96 -27.95 -12.15
C SER A 336 5.43 -27.92 -12.58
N GLY A 337 6.34 -28.37 -11.70
CA GLY A 337 7.78 -28.41 -12.01
C GLY A 337 8.41 -27.01 -12.05
N ASN A 338 9.25 -26.73 -13.06
CA ASN A 338 9.95 -25.45 -13.23
C ASN A 338 9.43 -24.69 -14.47
N VAL A 339 8.11 -24.53 -14.58
CA VAL A 339 7.47 -23.96 -15.77
C VAL A 339 7.42 -22.43 -15.80
N CYS A 340 7.56 -21.75 -14.65
CA CYS A 340 7.86 -20.32 -14.60
C CYS A 340 9.36 -20.11 -14.80
N GLY A 341 9.77 -19.45 -15.88
CA GLY A 341 11.19 -19.24 -16.15
C GLY A 341 11.47 -17.93 -16.88
N PHE A 342 12.41 -17.15 -16.34
CA PHE A 342 12.98 -15.96 -16.99
C PHE A 342 13.69 -16.30 -18.31
N ASP A 343 14.26 -17.51 -18.41
CA ASP A 343 15.09 -17.98 -19.54
C ASP A 343 14.52 -19.24 -20.23
N GLY A 344 13.20 -19.32 -20.42
CA GLY A 344 12.58 -20.37 -21.26
C GLY A 344 11.85 -21.48 -20.49
N GLY A 345 10.88 -21.08 -19.67
CA GLY A 345 9.77 -21.95 -19.24
C GLY A 345 8.60 -21.89 -20.23
N ASP A 346 7.50 -22.58 -19.92
CA ASP A 346 6.25 -22.45 -20.67
C ASP A 346 5.53 -21.11 -20.31
N TRP A 347 5.68 -20.68 -19.06
CA TRP A 347 5.12 -19.46 -18.50
C TRP A 347 6.21 -18.42 -18.24
N VAL A 348 5.95 -17.16 -18.60
CA VAL A 348 6.93 -16.08 -18.49
C VAL A 348 7.05 -15.61 -17.03
N CYS A 349 5.93 -15.51 -16.33
CA CYS A 349 5.82 -15.15 -14.92
C CYS A 349 6.56 -13.85 -14.56
N GLU A 350 6.34 -12.80 -15.34
CA GLU A 350 6.98 -11.48 -15.22
C GLU A 350 6.84 -10.88 -13.82
N HIS A 351 5.66 -11.07 -13.20
CA HIS A 351 5.39 -10.61 -11.85
C HIS A 351 6.32 -11.24 -10.80
N LYS A 352 6.97 -12.38 -11.11
CA LYS A 352 7.94 -13.06 -10.25
C LYS A 352 9.39 -12.64 -10.50
N TRP A 353 9.65 -11.87 -11.56
CA TRP A 353 10.98 -11.34 -11.80
C TRP A 353 11.36 -10.45 -10.63
N ARG A 354 12.44 -10.80 -9.91
CA ARG A 354 12.75 -10.23 -8.58
C ARG A 354 12.61 -8.71 -8.53
N GLY A 355 13.23 -8.00 -9.47
CA GLY A 355 13.16 -6.54 -9.50
C GLY A 355 11.74 -6.02 -9.79
N VAL A 356 10.96 -6.67 -10.66
CA VAL A 356 9.55 -6.28 -10.91
C VAL A 356 8.71 -6.49 -9.66
N ALA A 357 8.81 -7.67 -9.03
CA ALA A 357 8.10 -7.97 -7.79
C ALA A 357 8.45 -6.99 -6.66
N ASN A 358 9.73 -6.67 -6.50
CA ASN A 358 10.16 -5.76 -5.45
C ASN A 358 9.83 -4.29 -5.78
N MET A 359 9.72 -3.93 -7.05
CA MET A 359 9.26 -2.59 -7.45
C MET A 359 7.77 -2.35 -7.15
N VAL A 360 6.96 -3.40 -6.96
CA VAL A 360 5.62 -3.26 -6.37
C VAL A 360 5.72 -2.74 -4.93
N ALA A 361 6.62 -3.32 -4.13
CA ALA A 361 6.89 -2.82 -2.78
C ALA A 361 7.45 -1.38 -2.80
N PHE A 362 8.36 -1.05 -3.72
CA PHE A 362 8.80 0.34 -3.93
C PHE A 362 7.62 1.28 -4.15
N ARG A 363 6.68 0.93 -5.04
CA ARG A 363 5.51 1.76 -5.33
C ARG A 363 4.61 1.92 -4.10
N ASN A 364 4.38 0.83 -3.37
CA ASN A 364 3.60 0.81 -2.14
C ASN A 364 4.21 1.72 -1.06
N HIS A 365 5.51 1.64 -0.83
CA HIS A 365 6.22 2.47 0.16
C HIS A 365 6.43 3.94 -0.26
N THR A 366 6.22 4.27 -1.53
CA THR A 366 6.32 5.64 -2.06
C THR A 366 4.95 6.24 -2.39
N ALA A 367 3.86 5.55 -2.06
CA ALA A 367 2.50 5.92 -2.45
C ALA A 367 2.04 7.29 -1.93
N SER A 368 2.59 7.76 -0.80
CA SER A 368 2.25 9.06 -0.22
C SER A 368 2.93 10.25 -0.91
N GLU A 369 3.88 10.02 -1.84
CA GLU A 369 4.48 11.08 -2.65
C GLU A 369 4.27 10.81 -4.13
N PHE A 370 3.27 11.44 -4.73
CA PHE A 370 2.90 11.20 -6.12
C PHE A 370 3.57 12.15 -7.13
N ARG A 371 4.72 12.73 -6.76
CA ARG A 371 5.57 13.54 -7.65
C ARG A 371 6.93 12.90 -7.86
N VAL A 372 7.54 13.26 -8.97
CA VAL A 372 8.95 12.98 -9.26
C VAL A 372 9.81 14.07 -8.63
N THR A 373 10.82 13.69 -7.86
CA THR A 373 11.79 14.62 -7.23
C THR A 373 13.21 14.27 -7.67
N ASN A 374 14.13 15.22 -7.63
CA ASN A 374 15.56 14.98 -7.91
C ASN A 374 15.81 14.23 -9.23
N TRP A 375 15.09 14.62 -10.30
CA TRP A 375 15.30 14.06 -11.62
C TRP A 375 16.71 14.39 -12.13
N TRP A 376 17.38 13.38 -12.66
CA TRP A 376 18.64 13.45 -13.36
C TRP A 376 18.58 12.60 -14.64
N ASP A 377 19.24 13.06 -15.69
CA ASP A 377 19.47 12.29 -16.91
C ASP A 377 20.82 12.64 -17.55
N ASP A 378 21.33 11.75 -18.41
CA ASP A 378 22.55 11.99 -19.21
C ASP A 378 22.27 12.69 -20.55
N GLY A 379 21.06 13.21 -20.75
CA GLY A 379 20.57 13.72 -22.03
C GLY A 379 20.14 12.64 -23.02
N ASN A 380 20.12 11.35 -22.64
CA ASN A 380 19.74 10.26 -23.54
C ASN A 380 19.14 9.03 -22.83
N ASN A 381 19.98 8.09 -22.39
CA ASN A 381 19.60 6.71 -22.05
C ASN A 381 19.85 6.32 -20.59
N GLN A 382 20.25 7.28 -19.76
CA GLN A 382 20.43 7.09 -18.32
C GLN A 382 19.55 8.08 -17.59
N ILE A 383 18.74 7.58 -16.64
CA ILE A 383 17.87 8.43 -15.82
C ILE A 383 17.94 8.00 -14.35
N ALA A 384 17.73 8.94 -13.45
CA ALA A 384 17.58 8.70 -12.02
C ALA A 384 16.56 9.68 -11.44
N PHE A 385 15.74 9.24 -10.49
CA PHE A 385 14.80 10.12 -9.80
C PHE A 385 14.31 9.53 -8.48
N GLY A 386 13.80 10.41 -7.62
CA GLY A 386 13.23 10.08 -6.32
C GLY A 386 11.72 10.28 -6.23
N ARG A 387 11.18 9.84 -5.09
CA ARG A 387 9.80 10.02 -4.65
C ARG A 387 9.79 10.70 -3.27
N GLY A 388 10.24 11.96 -3.21
CA GLY A 388 10.20 12.84 -2.03
C GLY A 388 10.88 12.27 -0.78
N GLY A 389 12.00 11.56 -0.97
CA GLY A 389 12.75 10.93 0.11
C GLY A 389 12.21 9.58 0.57
N LEU A 390 11.12 9.08 -0.01
CA LEU A 390 10.58 7.74 0.28
C LEU A 390 11.25 6.64 -0.53
N GLY A 391 11.81 6.98 -1.69
CA GLY A 391 12.53 6.05 -2.54
C GLY A 391 13.25 6.74 -3.69
N PHE A 392 14.22 6.05 -4.26
CA PHE A 392 15.05 6.51 -5.37
C PHE A 392 15.35 5.36 -6.34
N VAL A 393 15.29 5.63 -7.64
CA VAL A 393 15.54 4.67 -8.71
C VAL A 393 16.55 5.22 -9.71
N VAL A 394 17.40 4.34 -10.22
CA VAL A 394 18.38 4.60 -11.28
C VAL A 394 18.18 3.56 -12.37
N ILE A 395 18.04 3.99 -13.62
CA ILE A 395 17.82 3.14 -14.80
C ILE A 395 18.88 3.46 -15.84
N ASN A 396 19.63 2.44 -16.26
CA ASN A 396 20.62 2.55 -17.32
C ASN A 396 20.20 1.71 -18.54
N ARG A 397 19.58 2.36 -19.52
CA ARG A 397 19.23 1.74 -20.81
C ARG A 397 20.35 1.87 -21.85
N ASP A 398 21.45 2.56 -21.56
CA ASP A 398 22.52 2.74 -22.54
C ASP A 398 23.13 1.39 -22.96
N ASP A 399 23.48 1.23 -24.24
CA ASP A 399 23.98 -0.03 -24.81
C ASP A 399 25.47 -0.29 -24.49
N SER A 400 26.18 0.68 -23.91
CA SER A 400 27.62 0.58 -23.69
C SER A 400 28.14 1.30 -22.44
N LYS A 401 27.46 2.36 -22.01
CA LYS A 401 27.87 3.15 -20.84
C LYS A 401 27.36 2.52 -19.56
N VAL A 402 28.16 2.65 -18.51
CA VAL A 402 27.76 2.38 -17.13
C VAL A 402 27.41 3.70 -16.43
N ILE A 403 26.64 3.62 -15.35
CA ILE A 403 26.51 4.71 -14.38
C ILE A 403 27.44 4.38 -13.21
N SER A 404 28.26 5.34 -12.80
CA SER A 404 29.07 5.27 -11.57
C SER A 404 29.20 6.69 -11.02
N GLN A 405 28.21 7.11 -10.24
CA GLN A 405 28.18 8.46 -9.67
C GLN A 405 27.23 8.55 -8.47
N SER A 406 27.36 9.66 -7.72
CA SER A 406 26.49 9.97 -6.59
C SER A 406 25.32 10.87 -6.99
N PHE A 407 24.12 10.54 -6.53
CA PHE A 407 22.91 11.31 -6.75
C PHE A 407 22.37 11.87 -5.44
N MET A 408 21.82 13.08 -5.48
CA MET A 408 21.03 13.63 -4.37
C MET A 408 19.68 12.91 -4.34
N THR A 409 19.54 11.93 -3.45
CA THR A 409 18.34 11.09 -3.40
C THR A 409 17.19 11.80 -2.68
N GLY A 410 17.52 12.64 -1.69
CA GLY A 410 16.57 13.22 -0.73
C GLY A 410 16.07 12.21 0.31
N MET A 411 16.58 10.98 0.30
CA MET A 411 16.24 9.96 1.30
C MET A 411 17.00 10.20 2.61
N PRO A 412 16.48 9.72 3.77
CA PRO A 412 17.21 9.76 5.03
C PRO A 412 18.51 8.96 4.98
N GLU A 413 19.50 9.37 5.77
CA GLU A 413 20.75 8.64 5.94
C GLU A 413 20.50 7.17 6.35
N GLY A 414 21.31 6.27 5.81
CA GLY A 414 21.32 4.86 6.18
C GLY A 414 21.66 3.93 5.04
N GLU A 415 21.68 2.64 5.36
CA GLU A 415 21.93 1.57 4.42
C GLU A 415 20.61 1.00 3.90
N TYR A 416 20.48 0.89 2.58
CA TYR A 416 19.26 0.40 1.95
C TYR A 416 19.57 -0.78 1.04
N CYS A 417 18.67 -1.75 0.97
CA CYS A 417 18.80 -2.88 0.07
C CYS A 417 18.60 -2.41 -1.37
N ASN A 418 19.52 -2.75 -2.28
CA ASN A 418 19.24 -2.58 -3.70
C ASN A 418 18.22 -3.65 -4.13
N ILE A 419 16.94 -3.28 -4.10
CA ILE A 419 15.83 -4.21 -4.29
C ILE A 419 15.72 -4.78 -5.72
N ILE A 420 16.50 -4.25 -6.66
CA ILE A 420 16.64 -4.84 -8.00
C ILE A 420 17.54 -6.10 -7.96
N ALA A 421 18.65 -6.00 -7.22
CA ALA A 421 19.69 -7.02 -7.15
C ALA A 421 19.52 -7.99 -5.96
N GLY A 422 18.70 -7.64 -4.96
CA GLY A 422 18.44 -8.45 -3.77
C GLY A 422 16.99 -8.38 -3.30
N ASN A 423 16.62 -9.27 -2.39
CA ASN A 423 15.39 -9.17 -1.61
C ASN A 423 15.70 -8.59 -0.24
N PHE A 424 14.87 -7.67 0.20
CA PHE A 424 14.84 -7.24 1.60
C PHE A 424 13.97 -8.19 2.41
N ASP A 425 14.47 -8.64 3.55
CA ASP A 425 13.71 -9.42 4.53
C ASP A 425 13.38 -8.52 5.72
N ALA A 426 12.11 -8.12 5.79
CA ALA A 426 11.60 -7.24 6.86
C ALA A 426 11.58 -7.90 8.25
N GLN A 427 11.80 -9.21 8.36
CA GLN A 427 11.92 -9.87 9.68
C GLN A 427 13.32 -9.76 10.25
N SER A 428 14.34 -9.77 9.38
CA SER A 428 15.75 -9.72 9.77
C SER A 428 16.43 -8.38 9.46
N ASP A 429 15.68 -7.44 8.89
CA ASP A 429 16.15 -6.18 8.32
C ASP A 429 17.41 -6.34 7.46
N SER A 430 17.47 -7.43 6.69
CA SER A 430 18.65 -7.82 5.92
C SER A 430 18.38 -7.80 4.42
N CYS A 431 19.44 -7.64 3.62
CA CYS A 431 19.38 -7.68 2.17
C CYS A 431 20.12 -8.91 1.66
N SER A 432 19.47 -9.66 0.76
CA SER A 432 20.10 -10.83 0.12
C SER A 432 21.10 -10.45 -1.00
N GLY A 433 21.28 -9.16 -1.27
CA GLY A 433 22.05 -8.62 -2.38
C GLY A 433 22.84 -7.38 -1.97
N PRO A 434 23.36 -6.60 -2.92
CA PRO A 434 24.13 -5.40 -2.62
C PRO A 434 23.26 -4.35 -1.93
N THR A 435 23.91 -3.52 -1.14
CA THR A 435 23.31 -2.40 -0.41
C THR A 435 23.82 -1.08 -0.95
N ILE A 436 23.08 0.00 -0.67
CA ILE A 436 23.39 1.36 -1.08
C ILE A 436 23.32 2.25 0.16
N GLN A 437 24.41 2.95 0.43
CA GLN A 437 24.52 3.90 1.53
C GLN A 437 24.04 5.28 1.09
N VAL A 438 23.09 5.84 1.81
CA VAL A 438 22.69 7.25 1.73
C VAL A 438 23.38 7.98 2.87
N ASP A 439 24.14 9.04 2.56
CA ASP A 439 24.85 9.82 3.56
C ASP A 439 23.96 10.83 4.30
N SER A 440 24.52 11.50 5.31
CA SER A 440 23.86 12.55 6.09
C SER A 440 23.37 13.77 5.27
N LEU A 441 23.85 13.95 4.04
CA LEU A 441 23.42 15.00 3.12
C LEU A 441 22.34 14.50 2.14
N GLY A 442 21.98 13.21 2.19
CA GLY A 442 21.01 12.59 1.31
C GLY A 442 21.58 12.12 -0.03
N TYR A 443 22.91 12.09 -0.19
CA TYR A 443 23.56 11.58 -1.40
C TYR A 443 23.83 10.07 -1.29
N ALA A 444 23.71 9.37 -2.41
CA ALA A 444 24.10 7.96 -2.51
C ALA A 444 24.81 7.67 -3.83
N HIS A 445 25.86 6.84 -3.77
CA HIS A 445 26.60 6.38 -4.94
C HIS A 445 25.96 5.12 -5.55
N PHE A 446 25.82 5.13 -6.87
CA PHE A 446 25.26 4.01 -7.62
C PHE A 446 26.21 3.59 -8.72
N ASP A 447 26.48 2.28 -8.77
CA ASP A 447 27.13 1.61 -9.90
C ASP A 447 26.10 0.75 -10.61
N VAL A 448 25.69 1.14 -11.83
CA VAL A 448 24.64 0.46 -12.61
C VAL A 448 25.18 0.13 -14.00
N ALA A 449 25.27 -1.16 -14.32
CA ALA A 449 25.78 -1.60 -15.61
C ALA A 449 24.81 -1.24 -16.76
N SER A 450 25.29 -1.39 -18.00
CA SER A 450 24.46 -1.27 -19.19
C SER A 450 23.29 -2.26 -19.12
N HIS A 451 22.09 -1.79 -19.45
CA HIS A 451 20.82 -2.54 -19.40
C HIS A 451 20.41 -3.05 -17.99
N GLU A 452 20.84 -2.34 -16.95
CA GLU A 452 20.47 -2.63 -15.55
C GLU A 452 19.77 -1.44 -14.86
N ALA A 453 19.26 -1.71 -13.66
CA ALA A 453 18.67 -0.71 -12.78
C ALA A 453 19.08 -0.95 -11.32
N ALA A 454 18.91 0.07 -10.48
CA ALA A 454 19.01 -0.01 -9.04
C ALA A 454 17.89 0.80 -8.40
N ALA A 455 17.37 0.34 -7.27
CA ALA A 455 16.31 1.04 -6.55
C ALA A 455 16.42 0.80 -5.05
N ILE A 456 16.06 1.83 -4.27
CA ILE A 456 16.01 1.83 -2.81
C ILE A 456 14.73 2.54 -2.33
N HIS A 457 14.16 2.11 -1.22
CA HIS A 457 13.03 2.78 -0.58
C HIS A 457 13.07 2.62 0.94
N VAL A 458 12.34 3.49 1.65
CA VAL A 458 12.33 3.55 3.12
C VAL A 458 11.88 2.25 3.80
N GLY A 459 11.05 1.45 3.12
CA GLY A 459 10.63 0.12 3.58
C GLY A 459 11.66 -1.00 3.40
N ALA A 460 12.82 -0.71 2.81
CA ALA A 460 13.92 -1.66 2.62
C ALA A 460 15.24 -1.12 3.19
N LYS A 461 15.15 -0.36 4.28
CA LYS A 461 16.29 0.12 5.06
C LYS A 461 16.81 -1.02 5.93
N LEU A 462 18.10 -1.29 5.87
CA LEU A 462 18.72 -2.31 6.71
C LEU A 462 18.78 -1.82 8.16
N GLY A 463 18.62 -2.78 9.06
CA GLY A 463 19.07 -2.64 10.43
C GLY A 463 20.59 -2.50 10.40
N GLN A 464 21.14 -1.58 11.18
CA GLN A 464 22.59 -1.47 11.38
C GLN A 464 23.15 -2.88 11.65
N GLY A 465 24.07 -3.35 10.79
CA GLY A 465 24.61 -4.70 10.88
C GLY A 465 25.23 -4.98 12.25
N CYS A 466 24.52 -5.72 13.09
CA CYS A 466 25.04 -6.29 14.32
C CYS A 466 25.15 -7.81 14.14
N THR A 467 26.38 -8.28 13.91
CA THR A 467 26.70 -9.70 14.04
C THR A 467 26.64 -10.08 15.53
N SER A 468 25.74 -11.01 15.85
CA SER A 468 25.49 -11.68 17.14
C SER A 468 24.96 -10.82 18.29
N ASP A 469 23.81 -11.26 18.83
CA ASP A 469 23.03 -10.74 19.97
C ASP A 469 22.26 -9.43 19.76
N CYS A 470 21.15 -9.51 19.04
CA CYS A 470 20.06 -8.54 19.14
C CYS A 470 18.77 -9.23 19.59
N GLY A 471 18.65 -9.39 20.91
CA GLY A 471 17.44 -8.98 21.59
C GLY A 471 17.72 -7.62 22.22
N GLU A 472 16.81 -6.67 21.99
CA GLU A 472 16.76 -5.29 22.53
C GLU A 472 17.64 -4.25 21.82
N GLN A 473 17.01 -3.13 21.44
CA GLN A 473 17.69 -1.94 20.93
C GLN A 473 18.72 -1.46 21.95
N GLY A 474 19.95 -1.29 21.49
CA GLY A 474 21.03 -0.80 22.33
C GLY A 474 20.76 0.61 22.83
N ILE A 475 20.65 0.79 24.15
CA ILE A 475 20.47 2.09 24.78
C ILE A 475 21.85 2.63 25.13
N THR A 476 22.24 3.76 24.53
CA THR A 476 23.55 4.39 24.74
C THR A 476 23.53 5.54 25.76
N LYS A 477 22.36 5.89 26.30
CA LYS A 477 22.14 7.09 27.10
C LYS A 477 21.74 6.81 28.54
N VAL A 478 22.10 7.72 29.44
CA VAL A 478 21.54 7.84 30.79
C VAL A 478 20.98 9.25 30.98
N CYS A 479 19.77 9.34 31.51
CA CYS A 479 19.04 10.59 31.69
C CYS A 479 18.61 10.85 33.15
N PHE A 480 18.46 12.12 33.51
CA PHE A 480 18.13 12.60 34.86
C PHE A 480 17.20 13.80 34.82
N ASN A 481 16.05 13.74 35.51
CA ASN A 481 15.04 14.79 35.48
C ASN A 481 15.30 16.00 36.41
N ASN A 482 16.47 16.03 37.07
CA ASN A 482 16.95 17.16 37.88
C ASN A 482 15.94 17.77 38.90
N PRO A 483 15.25 16.99 39.74
CA PRO A 483 14.26 17.53 40.69
C PRO A 483 14.92 18.34 41.81
N GLN A 484 16.23 18.18 42.03
CA GLN A 484 17.02 18.97 42.99
C GLN A 484 17.46 20.35 42.45
N ASN A 485 17.12 20.72 41.21
CA ASN A 485 17.48 21.99 40.57
C ASN A 485 19.00 22.25 40.54
N PHE A 486 19.80 21.26 40.17
CA PHE A 486 21.23 21.44 39.90
C PHE A 486 21.43 22.43 38.76
N SER A 487 22.36 23.38 38.94
CA SER A 487 22.59 24.45 37.99
C SER A 487 23.30 23.97 36.72
N GLN A 488 24.23 23.02 36.86
CA GLN A 488 24.95 22.37 35.76
C GLN A 488 25.12 20.88 36.08
N PRO A 489 24.10 20.04 35.77
CA PRO A 489 24.15 18.61 36.04
C PRO A 489 25.33 17.93 35.34
N THR A 490 26.15 17.22 36.11
CA THR A 490 27.21 16.34 35.62
C THR A 490 26.94 14.89 36.01
N LEU A 491 27.36 13.96 35.16
CA LEU A 491 27.30 12.51 35.38
C LEU A 491 28.69 11.98 35.69
N TYR A 492 28.94 11.61 36.94
CA TYR A 492 30.10 10.81 37.30
C TYR A 492 29.72 9.33 37.18
N TYR A 493 30.54 8.52 36.51
CA TYR A 493 30.24 7.11 36.28
C TYR A 493 31.50 6.23 36.39
N TRP A 494 31.31 4.99 36.85
CA TRP A 494 32.39 3.99 36.95
C TRP A 494 31.85 2.56 36.83
N ASN A 495 32.75 1.60 36.60
CA ASN A 495 32.41 0.20 36.36
C ASN A 495 31.36 0.04 35.24
N VAL A 496 31.53 0.79 34.15
CA VAL A 496 30.61 0.76 33.01
C VAL A 496 30.78 -0.56 32.25
N SER A 497 29.70 -1.33 32.17
CA SER A 497 29.59 -2.48 31.27
C SER A 497 28.79 -2.05 30.04
N ALA A 498 29.43 -2.13 28.86
CA ALA A 498 28.87 -1.70 27.59
C ALA A 498 29.41 -2.56 26.43
N SER A 499 28.87 -2.36 25.21
CA SER A 499 29.30 -3.06 24.00
C SER A 499 30.76 -2.76 23.61
N GLU A 500 31.30 -1.62 24.05
CA GLU A 500 32.72 -1.28 23.95
C GLU A 500 33.24 -0.76 25.30
N SER A 501 34.56 -0.78 25.48
CA SER A 501 35.19 -0.33 26.74
C SER A 501 35.00 1.18 26.94
N VAL A 502 34.27 1.57 27.99
CA VAL A 502 34.16 2.97 28.44
C VAL A 502 35.09 3.18 29.63
N ALA A 503 35.97 4.18 29.56
CA ALA A 503 36.82 4.56 30.69
C ALA A 503 35.99 5.27 31.78
N ASP A 504 36.26 4.99 33.06
CA ASP A 504 35.61 5.67 34.19
C ASP A 504 35.74 7.20 34.07
N ALA A 505 34.69 7.92 34.45
CA ALA A 505 34.72 9.37 34.48
C ALA A 505 35.69 9.87 35.56
N ASN A 506 36.28 11.06 35.35
CA ASN A 506 36.98 11.78 36.41
C ASN A 506 35.97 12.59 37.23
N TRP A 507 36.12 12.67 38.55
CA TRP A 507 35.27 13.50 39.41
C TRP A 507 35.39 14.99 39.02
N PRO A 508 34.29 15.76 38.89
CA PRO A 508 32.90 15.48 39.29
C PRO A 508 31.99 14.91 38.18
N GLY A 509 32.56 14.28 37.15
CA GLY A 509 31.82 13.71 36.04
C GLY A 509 31.76 14.60 34.81
N VAL A 510 31.10 14.10 33.76
CA VAL A 510 30.93 14.78 32.47
C VAL A 510 29.67 15.64 32.49
N LEU A 511 29.69 16.79 31.81
CA LEU A 511 28.51 17.64 31.69
C LEU A 511 27.40 16.93 30.92
N MET A 512 26.18 16.96 31.44
CA MET A 512 25.01 16.39 30.79
C MET A 512 24.32 17.44 29.90
N ALA A 513 23.78 17.01 28.76
CA ALA A 513 23.05 17.86 27.83
C ALA A 513 21.54 17.79 28.10
N GLN A 514 20.82 18.90 27.92
CA GLN A 514 19.37 18.91 28.11
C GLN A 514 18.66 18.30 26.89
N GLU A 515 17.85 17.26 27.11
CA GLU A 515 17.08 16.53 26.10
C GLU A 515 15.71 16.12 26.70
N GLY A 516 14.59 16.41 26.01
CA GLY A 516 13.27 15.93 26.44
C GLY A 516 12.80 16.35 27.84
N GLY A 517 13.29 17.49 28.36
CA GLY A 517 13.00 17.94 29.73
C GLY A 517 13.87 17.28 30.82
N SER A 518 14.76 16.38 30.44
CA SER A 518 15.78 15.76 31.30
C SER A 518 17.19 16.20 30.89
N TYR A 519 18.19 15.88 31.71
CA TYR A 519 19.60 16.00 31.37
C TYR A 519 20.15 14.62 31.07
N CYS A 520 20.72 14.42 29.88
CA CYS A 520 21.20 13.15 29.38
C CYS A 520 22.69 13.18 29.03
N HIS A 521 23.36 12.04 29.17
CA HIS A 521 24.70 11.81 28.63
C HIS A 521 24.67 10.57 27.74
N ASP A 522 25.17 10.73 26.51
CA ASP A 522 25.31 9.67 25.52
C ASP A 522 26.74 9.12 25.55
N PHE A 523 26.85 7.83 25.79
CA PHE A 523 28.13 7.11 25.82
C PHE A 523 28.57 6.68 24.41
N GLY A 524 27.69 6.79 23.39
CA GLY A 524 27.94 6.37 22.02
C GLY A 524 28.07 4.86 21.83
N VAL A 525 27.88 4.08 22.90
CA VAL A 525 28.03 2.62 22.97
C VAL A 525 26.90 2.03 23.82
N ASN A 526 26.46 0.81 23.51
CA ASN A 526 25.29 0.21 24.15
C ASN A 526 25.62 -0.11 25.61
N LEU A 527 24.86 0.46 26.54
CA LEU A 527 25.04 0.26 27.96
C LEU A 527 24.32 -1.01 28.42
N THR A 528 24.96 -1.74 29.32
CA THR A 528 24.37 -2.87 30.05
C THR A 528 24.12 -2.44 31.49
N THR A 529 25.18 -2.09 32.22
CA THR A 529 25.12 -1.62 33.62
C THR A 529 26.19 -0.57 33.88
N LEU A 530 25.96 0.30 34.86
CA LEU A 530 26.95 1.26 35.32
C LEU A 530 26.61 1.74 36.74
N ASN A 531 27.63 2.18 37.46
CA ASN A 531 27.43 2.95 38.69
C ASN A 531 27.61 4.43 38.39
N ILE A 532 26.79 5.27 39.01
CA ILE A 532 26.77 6.69 38.73
C ILE A 532 26.49 7.55 39.96
N ILE A 533 26.85 8.82 39.84
CA ILE A 533 26.41 9.92 40.69
C ILE A 533 26.02 11.08 39.78
N PHE A 534 24.81 11.61 39.95
CA PHE A 534 24.44 12.92 39.37
C PHE A 534 24.89 14.01 40.33
N SER A 535 25.63 15.01 39.84
CA SER A 535 26.15 16.09 40.66
C SER A 535 25.97 17.47 40.03
N ASP A 536 26.06 18.53 40.82
CA ASP A 536 26.14 19.91 40.38
C ASP A 536 27.60 20.38 40.45
N GLN A 537 28.42 19.86 39.53
CA GLN A 537 29.88 20.05 39.51
C GLN A 537 30.59 19.69 40.83
N GLY A 538 30.12 18.64 41.50
CA GLY A 538 30.74 18.09 42.71
C GLY A 538 30.37 18.78 44.02
N ASN A 539 29.45 19.74 44.01
CA ASN A 539 28.93 20.37 45.24
C ASN A 539 27.75 19.58 45.82
N ASN A 540 26.60 19.62 45.13
CA ASN A 540 25.40 18.86 45.46
C ASN A 540 25.40 17.57 44.64
N GLN A 541 25.02 16.44 45.24
CA GLN A 541 25.06 15.15 44.56
C GLN A 541 23.98 14.19 45.05
N THR A 542 23.67 13.20 44.22
CA THR A 542 22.93 12.01 44.65
C THR A 542 23.82 11.09 45.52
N ALA A 543 23.21 10.10 46.15
CA ALA A 543 23.96 8.93 46.62
C ALA A 543 24.52 8.15 45.42
N ASP A 544 25.37 7.15 45.69
CA ASP A 544 25.82 6.19 44.69
C ASP A 544 24.60 5.42 44.17
N LEU A 545 24.39 5.48 42.86
CA LEU A 545 23.31 4.80 42.16
C LEU A 545 23.89 3.74 41.22
N SER A 546 23.15 2.68 40.98
CA SER A 546 23.45 1.69 39.94
C SER A 546 22.28 1.66 38.96
N ALA A 547 22.59 1.67 37.67
CA ALA A 547 21.62 1.63 36.59
C ALA A 547 21.89 0.42 35.68
N SER A 548 20.83 -0.11 35.07
CA SER A 548 20.93 -1.21 34.11
C SER A 548 19.91 -1.03 33.00
N ASN A 549 20.31 -1.28 31.76
CA ASN A 549 19.42 -1.30 30.60
C ASN A 549 18.22 -2.25 30.86
N PRO A 550 16.96 -1.84 30.55
CA PRO A 550 16.55 -0.59 29.89
C PRO A 550 16.29 0.60 30.81
N ASN A 551 16.46 0.41 32.12
CA ASN A 551 16.11 1.40 33.13
C ASN A 551 17.25 2.41 33.36
N LEU A 552 17.45 3.29 32.38
CA LEU A 552 18.52 4.29 32.33
C LEU A 552 18.02 5.74 32.45
N CYS A 553 16.74 5.93 32.77
CA CYS A 553 16.14 7.23 33.11
C CYS A 553 15.93 7.33 34.63
N TYR A 554 16.63 8.24 35.32
CA TYR A 554 16.44 8.48 36.74
C TYR A 554 15.44 9.63 36.95
N GLN A 555 14.21 9.28 37.30
CA GLN A 555 13.12 10.23 37.47
C GLN A 555 12.51 10.13 38.87
N ASN A 556 12.48 11.25 39.60
CA ASN A 556 11.84 11.36 40.92
C ASN A 556 12.31 10.30 41.93
N GLY A 557 13.61 9.97 41.90
CA GLY A 557 14.21 9.00 42.82
C GLY A 557 14.12 7.54 42.38
N VAL A 558 13.58 7.25 41.20
CA VAL A 558 13.36 5.88 40.69
C VAL A 558 13.91 5.73 39.27
N TRP A 559 14.47 4.55 38.97
CA TRP A 559 14.90 4.19 37.63
C TRP A 559 13.72 3.75 36.75
N ARG A 560 13.66 4.29 35.54
CA ARG A 560 12.61 4.09 34.51
C ARG A 560 13.24 3.84 33.16
N ASN A 561 12.42 3.44 32.18
CA ASN A 561 12.87 3.22 30.81
C ASN A 561 13.41 4.54 30.22
N ILE A 562 14.48 4.47 29.42
CA ILE A 562 15.09 5.65 28.79
C ILE A 562 14.08 6.44 27.92
N SER A 563 13.11 5.75 27.31
CA SER A 563 12.04 6.38 26.51
C SER A 563 11.23 7.40 27.31
N ASP A 564 11.06 7.16 28.61
CA ASP A 564 10.26 8.00 29.51
C ASP A 564 10.93 9.35 29.78
N CYS A 565 12.26 9.42 29.65
CA CYS A 565 13.03 10.66 29.78
C CYS A 565 13.18 11.44 28.46
N LEU A 566 13.08 10.75 27.31
CA LEU A 566 13.40 11.32 25.98
C LEU A 566 12.16 11.79 25.21
N SER A 567 10.96 11.35 25.58
CA SER A 567 9.72 11.69 24.86
C SER A 567 9.25 13.13 25.07
N GLY A 568 9.76 13.87 26.06
CA GLY A 568 9.44 15.29 26.28
C GLY A 568 7.95 15.62 26.48
N ALA A 569 7.09 14.61 26.56
CA ALA A 569 5.65 14.73 26.69
C ALA A 569 5.21 13.72 27.75
N SER A 570 4.93 14.21 28.95
CA SER A 570 3.98 13.54 29.83
C SER A 570 2.59 13.84 29.24
N GLY A 571 1.94 12.83 28.67
CA GLY A 571 0.61 12.96 28.07
C GLY A 571 0.48 12.25 26.72
N GLY A 572 -0.65 11.56 26.51
CA GLY A 572 -1.02 10.92 25.24
C GLY A 572 -1.18 9.40 25.27
N GLY A 573 -0.76 8.74 26.35
CA GLY A 573 -1.06 7.31 26.60
C GLY A 573 -2.32 7.07 27.43
N GLU A 574 -2.80 8.09 28.13
CA GLU A 574 -4.03 8.03 28.93
C GLU A 574 -5.25 8.37 28.07
N THR A 575 -6.39 7.76 28.35
CA THR A 575 -7.67 8.12 27.73
C THR A 575 -8.53 8.86 28.75
N TRP A 576 -8.96 10.08 28.40
CA TRP A 576 -9.85 10.89 29.24
C TRP A 576 -11.20 11.06 28.58
N TYR A 577 -12.25 11.06 29.38
CA TYR A 577 -13.63 11.13 28.94
C TYR A 577 -14.34 12.32 29.56
N PHE A 578 -15.03 13.08 28.73
CA PHE A 578 -16.03 14.04 29.15
C PHE A 578 -17.33 13.32 29.53
N ARG A 579 -17.93 13.73 30.66
CA ARG A 579 -19.28 13.37 31.08
C ARG A 579 -20.02 14.61 31.55
N GLY A 580 -21.19 14.88 31.00
CA GLY A 580 -21.97 16.04 31.42
C GLY A 580 -23.45 15.91 31.15
N THR A 581 -24.21 16.94 31.52
CA THR A 581 -25.65 16.98 31.28
C THR A 581 -25.98 16.90 29.79
N SER A 582 -25.12 17.42 28.90
CA SER A 582 -25.27 17.37 27.43
C SER A 582 -25.27 15.96 26.84
N ASN A 583 -24.60 15.00 27.49
CA ASN A 583 -24.52 13.61 27.02
C ASN A 583 -25.16 12.62 28.01
N GLY A 584 -25.98 13.11 28.95
CA GLY A 584 -26.63 12.29 29.97
C GLY A 584 -25.66 11.56 30.90
N TRP A 585 -24.50 12.16 31.19
CA TRP A 585 -23.39 11.56 31.95
C TRP A 585 -22.77 10.29 31.31
N GLY A 586 -22.98 10.11 30.00
CA GLY A 586 -22.34 9.08 29.19
C GLY A 586 -20.85 9.33 28.94
N LEU A 587 -20.14 8.34 28.41
CA LEU A 587 -18.73 8.47 28.03
C LEU A 587 -18.60 9.20 26.70
N THR A 588 -17.82 10.28 26.66
CA THR A 588 -17.39 10.91 25.42
C THR A 588 -15.88 11.11 25.47
N GLU A 589 -15.15 10.35 24.67
CA GLU A 589 -13.69 10.40 24.65
C GLU A 589 -13.17 11.77 24.20
N MET A 590 -12.14 12.27 24.88
CA MET A 590 -11.46 13.52 24.54
C MET A 590 -10.26 13.23 23.64
N GLN A 591 -10.08 14.02 22.58
CA GLN A 591 -9.00 13.85 21.62
C GLN A 591 -7.70 14.46 22.15
N TYR A 592 -6.62 13.68 22.21
CA TYR A 592 -5.31 14.21 22.58
C TYR A 592 -4.70 15.00 21.42
N ASP A 593 -4.37 16.27 21.66
CA ASP A 593 -3.66 17.12 20.72
C ASP A 593 -2.16 17.09 20.98
N THR A 594 -1.41 16.47 20.07
CA THR A 594 0.04 16.29 20.16
C THR A 594 0.83 17.59 20.05
N GLN A 595 0.22 18.68 19.57
CA GLN A 595 0.88 19.98 19.48
C GLN A 595 0.78 20.77 20.79
N THR A 596 -0.33 20.63 21.51
CA THR A 596 -0.58 21.37 22.75
C THR A 596 -0.38 20.54 24.01
N GLY A 597 -0.37 19.21 23.91
CA GLY A 597 -0.26 18.30 25.05
C GLY A 597 -1.56 18.17 25.84
N LEU A 598 -2.70 18.61 25.30
CA LEU A 598 -3.98 18.67 25.99
C LEU A 598 -5.01 17.74 25.35
N TYR A 599 -5.87 17.17 26.20
CA TYR A 599 -7.08 16.47 25.77
C TYR A 599 -8.16 17.49 25.45
N THR A 600 -8.83 17.37 24.30
CA THR A 600 -9.79 18.36 23.81
C THR A 600 -11.11 17.71 23.39
N THR A 601 -12.23 18.34 23.71
CA THR A 601 -13.55 17.98 23.18
C THR A 601 -14.40 19.23 22.96
N MET A 602 -15.39 19.15 22.08
CA MET A 602 -16.36 20.23 21.85
C MET A 602 -17.76 19.75 22.22
N GLN A 603 -18.43 20.44 23.15
CA GLN A 603 -19.70 20.02 23.71
C GLN A 603 -20.73 21.14 23.66
N SER A 604 -21.94 20.81 23.20
CA SER A 604 -23.07 21.73 23.15
C SER A 604 -24.09 21.38 24.22
N PHE A 605 -24.49 22.35 25.03
CA PHE A 605 -25.50 22.21 26.07
C PHE A 605 -26.77 22.92 25.61
N ASN A 606 -27.83 22.19 25.26
CA ASN A 606 -29.06 22.72 24.69
C ASN A 606 -30.19 22.88 25.74
N GLY A 607 -29.83 22.99 27.02
CA GLY A 607 -30.78 23.12 28.13
C GLY A 607 -31.36 21.77 28.58
N GLU A 608 -30.61 20.69 28.42
CA GLU A 608 -30.98 19.34 28.83
C GLU A 608 -31.23 19.26 30.35
N GLU A 609 -30.47 20.01 31.14
CA GLU A 609 -30.62 20.18 32.59
C GLU A 609 -30.00 21.51 33.03
N SER A 610 -30.65 22.23 33.97
CA SER A 610 -30.15 23.52 34.49
C SER A 610 -29.82 23.42 35.99
N PRO A 611 -28.59 23.75 36.43
CA PRO A 611 -27.49 24.26 35.62
C PRO A 611 -26.78 23.16 34.80
N ALA A 612 -26.45 23.46 33.53
CA ALA A 612 -25.55 22.64 32.73
C ALA A 612 -24.21 22.47 33.42
N ARG A 613 -23.73 21.23 33.45
CA ARG A 613 -22.50 20.90 34.16
C ARG A 613 -21.85 19.62 33.64
N PHE A 614 -20.56 19.49 33.88
CA PHE A 614 -19.77 18.34 33.44
C PHE A 614 -18.59 18.00 34.36
N LYS A 615 -17.98 16.85 34.09
CA LYS A 615 -16.73 16.35 34.66
C LYS A 615 -15.92 15.62 33.59
N ILE A 616 -14.66 15.35 33.93
CA ILE A 616 -13.72 14.58 33.13
C ILE A 616 -13.17 13.45 33.99
N ASP A 617 -13.21 12.21 33.50
CA ASP A 617 -12.70 11.01 34.18
C ASP A 617 -11.91 10.11 33.24
N ASP A 618 -11.23 9.11 33.78
CA ASP A 618 -10.39 8.15 33.04
C ASP A 618 -11.18 6.95 32.48
N GLY A 619 -12.51 7.05 32.45
CA GLY A 619 -13.44 5.98 32.13
C GLY A 619 -14.04 5.33 33.39
N ASN A 620 -13.45 5.59 34.56
CA ASN A 620 -13.93 5.15 35.85
C ASN A 620 -14.17 6.37 36.78
N TRP A 621 -15.37 6.43 37.36
CA TRP A 621 -15.76 7.49 38.30
C TRP A 621 -14.90 7.56 39.59
N SER A 622 -13.97 6.63 39.79
CA SER A 622 -12.98 6.68 40.87
C SER A 622 -12.11 7.92 40.83
N GLU A 623 -11.80 8.44 39.65
CA GLU A 623 -11.06 9.69 39.47
C GLU A 623 -11.86 10.62 38.54
N SER A 624 -12.42 11.69 39.10
CA SER A 624 -13.15 12.69 38.29
C SER A 624 -12.75 14.11 38.66
N TYR A 625 -12.59 14.93 37.63
CA TYR A 625 -12.11 16.29 37.71
C TYR A 625 -13.14 17.24 37.06
N PRO A 626 -13.44 18.39 37.68
CA PRO A 626 -13.04 18.77 39.03
C PRO A 626 -13.74 17.90 40.08
N SER A 627 -13.35 18.04 41.34
CA SER A 627 -14.00 17.32 42.46
C SER A 627 -15.50 17.65 42.57
N ALA A 628 -15.88 18.90 42.32
CA ALA A 628 -17.27 19.32 42.11
C ALA A 628 -17.56 19.48 40.60
N ASP A 629 -18.82 19.27 40.20
CA ASP A 629 -19.25 19.43 38.81
C ASP A 629 -18.89 20.83 38.29
N TYR A 630 -18.27 20.91 37.12
CA TYR A 630 -17.93 22.17 36.47
C TYR A 630 -19.19 22.73 35.80
N GLN A 631 -19.69 23.88 36.27
CA GLN A 631 -20.89 24.51 35.74
C GLN A 631 -20.59 25.39 34.52
N VAL A 632 -21.43 25.30 33.49
CA VAL A 632 -21.40 26.15 32.30
C VAL A 632 -22.79 26.75 32.05
N THR A 633 -22.91 27.74 31.16
CA THR A 633 -24.22 28.31 30.84
C THR A 633 -24.98 27.42 29.86
N ASP A 634 -26.28 27.29 30.07
CA ASP A 634 -27.18 26.59 29.15
C ASP A 634 -27.23 27.29 27.78
N PHE A 635 -27.57 26.54 26.72
CA PHE A 635 -27.73 27.01 25.34
C PHE A 635 -26.43 27.57 24.71
N ALA A 636 -25.29 26.96 25.03
CA ALA A 636 -23.98 27.34 24.51
C ALA A 636 -23.14 26.12 24.12
N THR A 637 -22.20 26.33 23.19
CA THR A 637 -21.19 25.34 22.78
C THR A 637 -19.83 25.74 23.31
N TYR A 638 -19.09 24.78 23.85
CA TYR A 638 -17.78 25.00 24.45
C TYR A 638 -16.73 24.09 23.84
N THR A 639 -15.54 24.63 23.64
CA THR A 639 -14.31 23.85 23.56
C THR A 639 -13.78 23.66 24.97
N ILE A 640 -13.63 22.39 25.37
CA ILE A 640 -13.17 21.98 26.69
C ILE A 640 -11.82 21.30 26.52
N THR A 641 -10.79 21.82 27.18
CA THR A 641 -9.47 21.22 27.22
C THR A 641 -9.13 20.73 28.63
N PHE A 642 -8.35 19.67 28.70
CA PHE A 642 -7.92 19.02 29.92
C PHE A 642 -6.45 18.64 29.86
N ASP A 643 -5.71 19.02 30.89
CA ASP A 643 -4.33 18.62 31.10
C ASP A 643 -4.30 17.34 31.92
N GLY A 644 -3.82 16.25 31.30
CA GLY A 644 -3.74 14.94 31.92
C GLY A 644 -2.81 14.90 33.14
N ASP A 645 -1.80 15.76 33.23
CA ASP A 645 -0.86 15.77 34.34
C ASP A 645 -1.31 16.68 35.47
N SER A 646 -1.65 17.94 35.15
CA SER A 646 -2.03 18.93 36.16
C SER A 646 -3.49 18.82 36.58
N LYS A 647 -4.29 18.04 35.84
CA LYS A 647 -5.75 17.91 35.98
C LYS A 647 -6.49 19.24 35.80
N ALA A 648 -5.85 20.22 35.15
CA ALA A 648 -6.43 21.52 34.87
C ALA A 648 -7.45 21.44 33.73
N ILE A 649 -8.57 22.15 33.89
CA ILE A 649 -9.64 22.25 32.88
C ILE A 649 -9.72 23.69 32.39
N THR A 650 -9.71 23.89 31.08
CA THR A 650 -10.01 25.18 30.45
C THR A 650 -11.26 25.05 29.58
N VAL A 651 -12.17 26.03 29.69
CA VAL A 651 -13.44 26.03 28.97
C VAL A 651 -13.58 27.34 28.20
N THR A 652 -13.74 27.24 26.88
CA THR A 652 -13.84 28.39 25.99
C THR A 652 -15.14 28.32 25.20
N SER A 653 -16.04 29.28 25.40
CA SER A 653 -17.27 29.41 24.60
C SER A 653 -16.89 29.59 23.13
N GLN A 654 -17.59 28.88 22.25
CA GLN A 654 -17.54 29.11 20.81
C GLN A 654 -18.52 30.21 20.38
#